data_AF-A6FDL1-F1
#
_entry.id   AF-A6FDL1-F1
#
_cell.length_a   1.000
_cell.length_b   1.000
_cell.length_c   1.000
_cell.angle_alpha   90.00
_cell.angle_beta   90.00
_cell.angle_gamma   90.00
#
_symmetry.space_group_name_H-M   'P 1'
#
loop_
_entity.id
_entity.type
_entity.pdbx_description
1 polymer ?
#
loop_
_entity_poly.entity_id
_entity_poly.type
_entity_poly.pdbx_seq_one_letter_code
_entity_poly.pdbx_strand_id
1 'polypeptide(L)'
;MLGSLFRCAIIIIVTMTSAFAADLLHKLKPVLCVGENSSISQLQGQGKRSPFVNKRSQRSYRSDKVFTVQGVVTKLKLGRNAGFFMQQTTATTLSLASTGIFVSTGAIANIKLDSRVCVTGFVEEYYGMTRLQVTADITILDIAVDSVVDSVVDSVVDSVADRAVRVKPTNIMVATADENFSETLERYEGMKVRLVNITDMRVTKPLYYDRRWQNYNMILSHRQINIHPNTMAFPGSIHADQQALKNKQRRLYLQLAAGRSLTSDLDYMRVNDRVSGIVGVIDFSYGEFRLLVDNGLAQAQFKHSNDRQSLAPRTREHLRIASFNLLNYFNRAAGGSNNPLRQNRGATTLSALRKQETQLRDTLVVLDADFIGLMEMENNGFGQHSAIRRLLDLVNQAIQDPSKHYAMVKPRKSDLHQGRYLGTGAITVAGFYRPTQLKLVNTRVIQLPIQRSMLGNAYHRPALTPTFIRVSDNHSQSKRLTISVNHFKSKGSKCVEDKQRAAMLKKLKRKRNEDQQSLRAWQQAKRTLAQDRQGHCAQFRTTAASVLAQALASESGSKIILGDLNSYPKEDPLLVLTDYDVARYAYYKIAHSDYNYLGTTLLNTKTKTGYGYHDPFVNQPDTGWTYSFKALGRLDYILLSPDLLSSLVTQKIWHINAAESHFVNNSRQSNSNRGLNNSRLGVGIGVGAMRNMASVFSSSDHEPLFIELK
;
A
#
# COMPACT_ATOMS: atom_id res chain seq x y z
N MET A 1 13.81 94.13 -15.52
CA MET A 1 14.43 92.79 -15.63
C MET A 1 13.96 91.84 -14.52
N LEU A 2 12.65 91.68 -14.29
CA LEU A 2 12.10 90.69 -13.33
C LEU A 2 11.07 89.71 -13.93
N GLY A 3 10.64 89.90 -15.19
CA GLY A 3 9.62 89.07 -15.84
C GLY A 3 10.15 87.84 -16.61
N SER A 4 11.43 87.79 -16.99
CA SER A 4 11.97 86.67 -17.79
C SER A 4 12.59 85.53 -16.94
N LEU A 5 12.99 85.82 -15.69
CA LEU A 5 13.57 84.81 -14.78
C LEU A 5 12.51 83.88 -14.17
N PHE A 6 11.28 84.36 -13.95
CA PHE A 6 10.19 83.54 -13.40
C PHE A 6 9.59 82.55 -14.42
N ARG A 7 9.62 82.87 -15.72
CA ARG A 7 9.16 81.94 -16.77
C ARG A 7 10.14 80.79 -17.01
N CYS A 8 11.46 81.03 -16.90
CA CYS A 8 12.45 79.94 -16.96
C CYS A 8 12.36 79.00 -15.74
N ALA A 9 12.17 79.53 -14.53
CA ALA A 9 12.08 78.69 -13.33
C ALA A 9 10.83 77.78 -13.33
N ILE A 10 9.68 78.28 -13.79
CA ILE A 10 8.44 77.48 -13.89
C ILE A 10 8.51 76.46 -15.03
N ILE A 11 9.13 76.79 -16.17
CA ILE A 11 9.33 75.83 -17.27
C ILE A 11 10.34 74.73 -16.85
N ILE A 12 11.39 75.06 -16.09
CA ILE A 12 12.35 74.08 -15.56
C ILE A 12 11.71 73.18 -14.50
N ILE A 13 10.86 73.71 -13.61
CA ILE A 13 10.14 72.90 -12.61
C ILE A 13 9.10 71.98 -13.28
N VAL A 14 8.34 72.47 -14.27
CA VAL A 14 7.37 71.63 -15.01
C VAL A 14 8.08 70.57 -15.86
N THR A 15 9.21 70.90 -16.50
CA THR A 15 10.00 69.92 -17.29
C THR A 15 10.78 68.92 -16.42
N MET A 16 11.26 69.32 -15.23
CA MET A 16 11.88 68.40 -14.26
C MET A 16 10.83 67.47 -13.63
N THR A 17 9.62 67.94 -13.34
CA THR A 17 8.52 67.06 -12.89
C THR A 17 8.03 66.12 -13.99
N SER A 18 8.05 66.53 -15.28
CA SER A 18 7.71 65.63 -16.39
C SER A 18 8.82 64.65 -16.72
N ALA A 19 10.10 65.00 -16.54
CA ALA A 19 11.23 64.10 -16.76
C ALA A 19 11.38 63.08 -15.62
N PHE A 20 11.13 63.49 -14.36
CA PHE A 20 11.02 62.55 -13.23
C PHE A 20 9.76 61.70 -13.32
N ALA A 21 8.61 62.26 -13.71
CA ALA A 21 7.40 61.47 -13.95
C ALA A 21 7.58 60.53 -15.16
N ALA A 22 8.29 60.95 -16.20
CA ALA A 22 8.62 60.11 -17.36
C ALA A 22 9.64 59.03 -17.00
N ASP A 23 10.69 59.30 -16.21
CA ASP A 23 11.64 58.28 -15.74
C ASP A 23 11.02 57.32 -14.72
N LEU A 24 10.09 57.80 -13.88
CA LEU A 24 9.27 56.98 -12.99
C LEU A 24 8.25 56.15 -13.79
N LEU A 25 7.62 56.69 -14.84
CA LEU A 25 6.79 55.94 -15.80
C LEU A 25 7.61 55.01 -16.71
N HIS A 26 8.88 55.31 -16.99
CA HIS A 26 9.78 54.45 -17.78
C HIS A 26 10.34 53.30 -16.95
N LYS A 27 10.54 53.51 -15.64
CA LYS A 27 10.85 52.46 -14.65
C LYS A 27 9.60 51.67 -14.25
N LEU A 28 8.41 52.29 -14.31
CA LEU A 28 7.10 51.63 -14.29
C LEU A 28 6.66 51.27 -15.72
N LYS A 29 7.52 50.63 -16.52
CA LYS A 29 6.97 49.84 -17.63
C LYS A 29 6.04 48.82 -16.99
N PRO A 30 4.72 48.80 -17.27
CA PRO A 30 3.92 47.66 -16.87
C PRO A 30 4.64 46.47 -17.49
N VAL A 31 5.11 45.53 -16.68
CA VAL A 31 5.68 44.31 -17.24
C VAL A 31 4.51 43.62 -17.92
N LEU A 32 4.35 43.92 -19.21
CA LEU A 32 3.32 43.35 -20.04
C LEU A 32 3.69 41.89 -20.14
N CYS A 33 2.89 41.08 -19.47
CA CYS A 33 2.67 39.69 -19.79
C CYS A 33 2.52 39.55 -21.32
N VAL A 34 3.61 39.23 -22.03
CA VAL A 34 3.63 39.16 -23.50
C VAL A 34 3.08 37.80 -23.93
N GLY A 35 2.03 37.75 -24.77
CA GLY A 35 1.45 36.52 -25.33
C GLY A 35 -0.08 36.51 -25.41
N GLU A 36 -0.67 35.37 -25.79
CA GLU A 36 -2.13 35.19 -25.76
C GLU A 36 -2.58 35.09 -24.29
N ASN A 37 -3.20 36.17 -23.79
CA ASN A 37 -3.69 36.24 -22.42
C ASN A 37 -4.82 35.23 -22.20
N SER A 38 -4.61 34.28 -21.29
CA SER A 38 -5.62 33.31 -20.88
C SER A 38 -5.65 33.18 -19.36
N SER A 39 -6.76 32.66 -18.84
CA SER A 39 -6.86 32.22 -17.44
C SER A 39 -6.32 30.80 -17.30
N ILE A 40 -5.78 30.45 -16.13
CA ILE A 40 -5.37 29.07 -15.83
C ILE A 40 -6.56 28.11 -15.98
N SER A 41 -7.77 28.54 -15.59
CA SER A 41 -8.98 27.75 -15.78
C SER A 41 -9.32 27.45 -17.24
N GLN A 42 -9.04 28.36 -18.17
CA GLN A 42 -9.21 28.09 -19.60
C GLN A 42 -8.17 27.07 -20.06
N LEU A 43 -6.91 27.19 -19.61
CA LEU A 43 -5.85 26.27 -20.00
C LEU A 43 -6.10 24.85 -19.50
N GLN A 44 -6.60 24.69 -18.27
CA GLN A 44 -7.00 23.40 -17.70
C GLN A 44 -8.22 22.83 -18.43
N GLY A 45 -9.28 23.63 -18.58
CA GLY A 45 -10.57 23.14 -19.06
C GLY A 45 -11.28 22.25 -18.03
N GLN A 46 -12.45 21.72 -18.41
CA GLN A 46 -13.28 20.87 -17.52
C GLN A 46 -13.05 19.37 -17.70
N GLY A 47 -12.23 18.97 -18.69
CA GLY A 47 -11.94 17.57 -18.99
C GLY A 47 -10.56 17.16 -18.49
N LYS A 48 -10.20 15.90 -18.69
CA LYS A 48 -8.91 15.28 -18.29
C LYS A 48 -7.68 15.77 -19.08
N ARG A 49 -7.87 16.77 -19.94
CA ARG A 49 -6.87 17.30 -20.87
C ARG A 49 -7.23 18.73 -21.22
N SER A 50 -6.21 19.55 -21.41
CA SER A 50 -6.36 20.91 -21.91
C SER A 50 -7.11 20.96 -23.25
N PRO A 51 -8.05 21.90 -23.45
CA PRO A 51 -8.69 22.13 -24.76
C PRO A 51 -7.71 22.65 -25.82
N PHE A 52 -6.54 23.14 -25.43
CA PHE A 52 -5.54 23.72 -26.33
C PHE A 52 -4.50 22.73 -26.84
N VAL A 53 -4.56 21.45 -26.43
CA VAL A 53 -3.67 20.39 -26.92
C VAL A 53 -4.40 19.58 -27.99
N ASN A 54 -3.90 19.67 -29.22
CA ASN A 54 -4.59 19.18 -30.43
C ASN A 54 -4.87 17.67 -30.41
N LYS A 55 -6.14 17.28 -30.61
CA LYS A 55 -6.60 15.87 -30.69
C LYS A 55 -6.19 15.15 -31.98
N ARG A 56 -5.93 15.87 -33.08
CA ARG A 56 -5.76 15.30 -34.44
C ARG A 56 -4.40 14.64 -34.68
N SER A 57 -3.38 15.05 -33.94
CA SER A 57 -2.08 14.39 -33.95
C SER A 57 -1.97 13.55 -32.68
N GLN A 58 -2.11 12.22 -32.78
CA GLN A 58 -1.79 11.30 -31.67
C GLN A 58 -0.32 11.41 -31.19
N ARG A 59 0.48 12.31 -31.78
CA ARG A 59 1.89 12.57 -31.48
C ARG A 59 2.16 13.94 -30.87
N SER A 60 1.23 14.90 -30.90
CA SER A 60 1.44 16.20 -30.22
C SER A 60 0.84 16.17 -28.82
N TYR A 61 1.69 16.30 -27.82
CA TYR A 61 1.31 16.46 -26.41
C TYR A 61 1.36 17.93 -25.98
N ARG A 62 1.39 18.86 -26.94
CA ARG A 62 1.67 20.28 -26.71
C ARG A 62 0.77 21.15 -27.59
N SER A 63 0.46 22.36 -27.14
CA SER A 63 -0.24 23.38 -27.91
C SER A 63 0.59 23.92 -29.07
N ASP A 64 -0.06 24.42 -30.12
CA ASP A 64 0.60 25.03 -31.28
C ASP A 64 1.05 26.48 -31.01
N LYS A 65 0.45 27.13 -30.00
CA LYS A 65 0.74 28.50 -29.56
C LYS A 65 1.23 28.53 -28.11
N VAL A 66 1.86 29.64 -27.74
CA VAL A 66 2.20 29.98 -26.35
C VAL A 66 1.07 30.79 -25.71
N PHE A 67 0.85 30.56 -24.42
CA PHE A 67 -0.13 31.27 -23.61
C PHE A 67 0.58 32.00 -22.49
N THR A 68 -0.01 33.12 -22.08
CA THR A 68 0.48 33.89 -20.93
C THR A 68 -0.59 33.93 -19.86
N VAL A 69 -0.20 33.53 -18.65
CA VAL A 69 -1.08 33.48 -17.47
C VAL A 69 -0.42 34.16 -16.28
N GLN A 70 -1.27 34.71 -15.41
CA GLN A 70 -0.86 35.24 -14.10
C GLN A 70 -1.40 34.37 -12.98
N GLY A 71 -0.68 34.33 -11.86
CA GLY A 71 -1.11 33.62 -10.66
C GLY A 71 -0.11 33.75 -9.53
N VAL A 72 -0.48 33.20 -8.38
CA VAL A 72 0.37 33.18 -7.17
C VAL A 72 1.02 31.82 -7.04
N VAL A 73 2.31 31.79 -6.74
CA VAL A 73 3.07 30.56 -6.49
C VAL A 73 2.60 29.89 -5.21
N THR A 74 2.09 28.67 -5.30
CA THR A 74 1.53 27.92 -4.17
C THR A 74 2.47 26.84 -3.62
N LYS A 75 3.37 26.30 -4.46
CA LYS A 75 4.33 25.27 -4.04
C LYS A 75 5.53 25.18 -4.98
N LEU A 76 6.74 25.05 -4.44
CA LEU A 76 7.95 24.75 -5.22
C LEU A 76 8.19 23.25 -5.32
N LYS A 77 8.71 22.77 -6.46
CA LYS A 77 9.09 21.38 -6.71
C LYS A 77 10.55 21.33 -7.16
N LEU A 78 11.39 20.69 -6.36
CA LEU A 78 12.83 20.53 -6.62
C LEU A 78 13.13 19.20 -7.35
N GLY A 79 14.30 19.10 -7.97
CA GLY A 79 14.85 17.85 -8.53
C GLY A 79 14.64 17.68 -10.04
N ARG A 80 14.60 16.43 -10.52
CA ARG A 80 14.65 16.08 -11.96
C ARG A 80 13.48 16.63 -12.80
N ASN A 81 12.36 16.98 -12.15
CA ASN A 81 11.20 17.64 -12.75
C ASN A 81 10.92 18.94 -11.97
N ALA A 82 11.92 19.81 -11.93
CA ALA A 82 11.86 21.07 -11.22
C ALA A 82 10.77 22.00 -11.79
N GLY A 83 10.26 22.86 -10.93
CA GLY A 83 9.23 23.83 -11.28
C GLY A 83 8.48 24.32 -10.06
N PHE A 84 7.31 24.89 -10.29
CA PHE A 84 6.43 25.34 -9.21
C PHE A 84 4.97 25.24 -9.63
N PHE A 85 4.10 25.12 -8.65
CA PHE A 85 2.66 25.24 -8.81
C PHE A 85 2.27 26.70 -8.60
N MET A 86 1.35 27.19 -9.42
CA MET A 86 0.73 28.50 -9.26
C MET A 86 -0.78 28.41 -9.43
N GLN A 87 -1.49 29.35 -8.83
CA GLN A 87 -2.96 29.39 -8.88
C GLN A 87 -3.44 30.80 -9.22
N GLN A 88 -4.41 30.91 -10.12
CA GLN A 88 -5.01 32.20 -10.46
C GLN A 88 -5.82 32.73 -9.27
N THR A 89 -5.80 34.04 -9.07
CA THR A 89 -6.50 34.72 -7.95
C THR A 89 -7.81 35.37 -8.36
N THR A 90 -8.07 35.53 -9.66
CA THR A 90 -9.33 36.03 -10.18
C THR A 90 -10.34 34.90 -10.30
N ALA A 91 -11.47 35.02 -9.60
CA ALA A 91 -12.53 34.03 -9.65
C ALA A 91 -13.28 34.14 -10.98
N THR A 92 -13.22 33.10 -11.81
CA THR A 92 -14.21 32.89 -12.86
C THR A 92 -15.36 32.10 -12.24
N THR A 93 -16.45 32.78 -11.88
CA THR A 93 -17.55 32.24 -11.05
C THR A 93 -18.38 31.13 -11.70
N LEU A 94 -18.08 30.74 -12.95
CA LEU A 94 -18.91 29.83 -13.76
C LEU A 94 -18.19 28.57 -14.26
N SER A 95 -16.91 28.34 -13.92
CA SER A 95 -16.17 27.17 -14.41
C SER A 95 -15.82 26.18 -13.30
N LEU A 96 -16.07 24.89 -13.57
CA LEU A 96 -15.58 23.77 -12.75
C LEU A 96 -14.11 23.43 -13.03
N ALA A 97 -13.47 24.10 -14.00
CA ALA A 97 -12.08 23.88 -14.35
C ALA A 97 -11.13 24.27 -13.21
N SER A 98 -10.01 23.55 -13.11
CA SER A 98 -8.99 23.86 -12.11
C SER A 98 -8.43 25.28 -12.30
N THR A 99 -8.19 25.95 -11.19
CA THR A 99 -7.56 27.28 -11.16
C THR A 99 -6.04 27.21 -10.93
N GLY A 100 -5.51 26.00 -10.74
CA GLY A 100 -4.10 25.73 -10.50
C GLY A 100 -3.40 25.11 -11.70
N ILE A 101 -2.10 25.34 -11.84
CA ILE A 101 -1.29 24.74 -12.90
C ILE A 101 0.15 24.53 -12.43
N PHE A 102 0.79 23.49 -12.95
CA PHE A 102 2.22 23.28 -12.76
C PHE A 102 3.02 23.98 -13.86
N VAL A 103 4.05 24.73 -13.47
CA VAL A 103 5.00 25.40 -14.36
C VAL A 103 6.33 24.66 -14.30
N SER A 104 6.70 24.03 -15.42
CA SER A 104 7.92 23.26 -15.61
C SER A 104 9.08 24.17 -15.99
N THR A 105 10.06 24.31 -15.10
CA THR A 105 11.26 25.15 -15.32
C THR A 105 12.41 24.72 -14.40
N GLY A 106 13.65 24.88 -14.88
CA GLY A 106 14.85 24.74 -14.03
C GLY A 106 15.18 26.02 -13.24
N ALA A 107 14.68 27.18 -13.67
CA ALA A 107 15.00 28.49 -13.10
C ALA A 107 14.06 28.85 -11.94
N ILE A 108 14.18 28.14 -10.82
CA ILE A 108 13.32 28.34 -9.63
C ILE A 108 14.01 29.06 -8.47
N ALA A 109 15.31 29.39 -8.59
CA ALA A 109 16.10 29.97 -7.50
C ALA A 109 15.52 31.31 -6.98
N ASN A 110 14.95 32.12 -7.89
CA ASN A 110 14.38 33.43 -7.56
C ASN A 110 12.87 33.39 -7.33
N ILE A 111 12.23 32.22 -7.46
CA ILE A 111 10.79 32.06 -7.30
C ILE A 111 10.48 31.73 -5.84
N LYS A 112 9.76 32.63 -5.16
CA LYS A 112 9.34 32.46 -3.77
C LYS A 112 7.89 32.00 -3.69
N LEU A 113 7.55 31.32 -2.58
CA LEU A 113 6.17 31.03 -2.24
C LEU A 113 5.38 32.33 -2.05
N ASP A 114 4.09 32.28 -2.37
CA ASP A 114 3.14 33.39 -2.29
C ASP A 114 3.45 34.58 -3.21
N SER A 115 4.47 34.48 -4.07
CA SER A 115 4.77 35.52 -5.07
C SER A 115 3.81 35.49 -6.25
N ARG A 116 3.36 36.66 -6.72
CA ARG A 116 2.65 36.81 -7.99
C ARG A 116 3.64 36.72 -9.14
N VAL A 117 3.35 35.86 -10.10
CA VAL A 117 4.17 35.66 -11.29
C VAL A 117 3.33 35.73 -12.55
N CYS A 118 3.96 36.19 -13.63
CA CYS A 118 3.48 36.05 -14.99
C CYS A 118 4.36 35.05 -15.73
N VAL A 119 3.72 34.07 -16.37
CA VAL A 119 4.39 32.96 -17.03
C VAL A 119 3.89 32.83 -18.45
N THR A 120 4.84 32.80 -19.40
CA THR A 120 4.58 32.52 -20.81
C THR A 120 5.18 31.17 -21.19
N GLY A 121 4.37 30.31 -21.80
CA GLY A 121 4.82 28.99 -22.22
C GLY A 121 3.81 28.21 -23.04
N PHE A 122 4.20 27.03 -23.48
CA PHE A 122 3.30 26.10 -24.15
C PHE A 122 2.53 25.27 -23.14
N VAL A 123 1.26 24.98 -23.43
CA VAL A 123 0.47 24.03 -22.67
C VAL A 123 0.83 22.63 -23.12
N GLU A 124 1.13 21.74 -22.17
CA GLU A 124 1.56 20.37 -22.43
C GLU A 124 0.80 19.37 -21.56
N GLU A 125 0.50 18.21 -22.16
CA GLU A 125 0.02 17.00 -21.50
C GLU A 125 1.20 16.08 -21.18
N TYR A 126 1.73 16.16 -19.96
CA TYR A 126 2.89 15.39 -19.55
C TYR A 126 2.54 14.30 -18.55
N TYR A 127 2.59 13.03 -19.00
CA TYR A 127 2.12 11.87 -18.23
C TYR A 127 0.68 12.01 -17.69
N GLY A 128 -0.14 12.78 -18.40
CA GLY A 128 -1.56 13.02 -18.10
C GLY A 128 -1.83 14.20 -17.15
N MET A 129 -0.83 15.02 -16.82
CA MET A 129 -1.02 16.32 -16.17
C MET A 129 -0.98 17.43 -17.22
N THR A 130 -1.88 18.40 -17.11
CA THR A 130 -1.80 19.66 -17.85
C THR A 130 -0.79 20.58 -17.15
N ARG A 131 0.23 21.01 -17.90
CA ARG A 131 1.30 21.89 -17.38
C ARG A 131 1.68 22.99 -18.37
N LEU A 132 2.38 24.00 -17.88
CA LEU A 132 3.08 25.00 -18.70
C LEU A 132 4.56 24.64 -18.81
N GLN A 133 5.05 24.55 -20.05
CA GLN A 133 6.47 24.48 -20.36
C GLN A 133 6.94 25.88 -20.77
N VAL A 134 7.75 26.50 -19.91
CA VAL A 134 8.18 27.89 -20.02
C VAL A 134 9.01 28.13 -21.28
N THR A 135 8.80 29.28 -21.94
CA THR A 135 9.54 29.71 -23.16
C THR A 135 10.25 31.04 -23.03
N ALA A 136 9.99 31.78 -21.96
CA ALA A 136 10.54 33.09 -21.68
C ALA A 136 10.83 33.21 -20.18
N ASP A 137 11.53 34.26 -19.76
CA ASP A 137 11.77 34.48 -18.35
C ASP A 137 10.46 34.71 -17.58
N ILE A 138 10.40 34.14 -16.38
CA ILE A 138 9.25 34.31 -15.49
C ILE A 138 9.33 35.69 -14.89
N THR A 139 8.29 36.49 -15.11
CA THR A 139 8.20 37.81 -14.49
C THR A 139 7.61 37.67 -13.09
N ILE A 140 8.32 38.19 -12.09
CA ILE A 140 7.77 38.37 -10.73
C ILE A 140 7.04 39.72 -10.71
N LEU A 141 5.74 39.70 -10.43
CA LEU A 141 4.88 40.88 -10.46
C LEU A 141 4.85 41.62 -9.11
N ASP A 142 5.37 41.00 -8.05
CA ASP A 142 5.60 41.67 -6.78
C ASP A 142 6.87 42.50 -6.92
N ILE A 143 6.70 43.79 -7.21
CA ILE A 143 7.81 44.73 -7.29
C ILE A 143 8.49 44.78 -5.91
N ALA A 144 9.75 44.35 -5.85
CA ALA A 144 10.65 44.82 -4.80
C ALA A 144 10.84 46.32 -5.05
N VAL A 145 10.28 47.16 -4.19
CA VAL A 145 10.81 48.52 -4.02
C VAL A 145 12.07 48.35 -3.16
N ASP A 146 13.12 47.81 -3.76
CA ASP A 146 14.46 48.04 -3.23
C ASP A 146 14.98 49.30 -3.92
N SER A 147 15.42 50.25 -3.08
CA SER A 147 16.14 51.47 -3.41
C SER A 147 15.48 52.51 -4.34
N VAL A 148 14.58 53.34 -3.80
CA VAL A 148 14.64 54.83 -3.81
C VAL A 148 13.53 55.36 -2.89
N VAL A 149 13.77 55.50 -1.58
CA VAL A 149 13.34 56.67 -0.78
C VAL A 149 14.23 56.66 0.47
N ASP A 150 15.45 57.17 0.33
CA ASP A 150 16.15 57.68 1.51
C ASP A 150 15.68 59.14 1.66
N SER A 151 15.21 59.48 2.85
CA SER A 151 14.72 60.79 3.30
C SER A 151 13.22 61.10 3.15
N VAL A 152 12.62 61.40 4.31
CA VAL A 152 11.38 62.16 4.56
C VAL A 152 10.07 61.35 4.60
N VAL A 153 9.76 60.73 5.75
CA VAL A 153 8.79 61.20 6.78
C VAL A 153 8.58 60.06 7.79
N ASP A 154 9.11 60.26 8.98
CA ASP A 154 8.78 59.54 10.20
C ASP A 154 7.34 59.91 10.59
N SER A 155 6.36 58.99 10.44
CA SER A 155 4.97 59.00 11.01
C SER A 155 3.95 58.13 10.24
N VAL A 156 4.30 57.00 9.62
CA VAL A 156 3.29 55.97 9.23
C VAL A 156 3.93 54.58 9.27
N VAL A 157 4.23 54.08 10.47
CA VAL A 157 4.69 52.69 10.65
C VAL A 157 3.59 51.90 11.35
N ASP A 158 2.52 51.60 10.62
CA ASP A 158 1.61 50.51 11.00
C ASP A 158 0.87 49.82 9.82
N SER A 159 1.35 49.90 8.57
CA SER A 159 0.61 49.28 7.46
C SER A 159 1.42 48.76 6.25
N VAL A 160 2.70 48.42 6.39
CA VAL A 160 3.52 47.90 5.26
C VAL A 160 3.83 46.39 5.37
N ALA A 161 3.25 45.68 6.34
CA ALA A 161 3.55 44.26 6.57
C ALA A 161 2.74 43.23 5.74
N ASP A 162 1.80 43.60 4.87
CA ASP A 162 0.83 42.62 4.32
C ASP A 162 0.53 42.73 2.80
N ARG A 163 1.54 42.54 1.94
CA ARG A 163 1.36 42.50 0.46
C ARG A 163 1.56 41.14 -0.21
N ALA A 164 1.81 40.06 0.54
CA ALA A 164 1.80 38.71 -0.03
C ALA A 164 0.35 38.24 -0.23
N VAL A 165 -0.15 38.20 -1.48
CA VAL A 165 -1.49 37.68 -1.79
C VAL A 165 -1.49 36.16 -1.60
N ARG A 166 -1.72 35.69 -0.37
CA ARG A 166 -1.76 34.26 -0.08
C ARG A 166 -3.02 33.61 -0.64
N VAL A 167 -2.84 32.59 -1.48
CA VAL A 167 -3.95 31.73 -1.91
C VAL A 167 -4.43 30.90 -0.73
N LYS A 168 -5.66 31.16 -0.27
CA LYS A 168 -6.33 30.33 0.73
C LYS A 168 -6.61 28.94 0.13
N PRO A 169 -6.37 27.85 0.87
CA PRO A 169 -6.61 26.51 0.35
C PRO A 169 -8.11 26.25 0.14
N THR A 170 -8.46 25.73 -1.03
CA THR A 170 -9.83 25.39 -1.41
C THR A 170 -10.24 24.04 -0.83
N ASN A 171 -11.42 23.95 -0.23
CA ASN A 171 -11.91 22.67 0.27
C ASN A 171 -12.26 21.73 -0.90
N ILE A 172 -11.81 20.47 -0.84
CA ILE A 172 -12.18 19.47 -1.86
C ILE A 172 -13.65 19.08 -1.66
N MET A 173 -14.49 19.43 -2.63
CA MET A 173 -15.92 19.16 -2.60
C MET A 173 -16.32 18.34 -3.82
N VAL A 174 -17.07 17.27 -3.61
CA VAL A 174 -17.62 16.44 -4.70
C VAL A 174 -18.78 17.20 -5.32
N ALA A 175 -18.71 17.46 -6.63
CA ALA A 175 -19.80 18.08 -7.37
C ALA A 175 -20.82 17.02 -7.78
N THR A 176 -22.09 17.39 -7.87
CA THR A 176 -23.17 16.50 -8.33
C THR A 176 -22.95 16.01 -9.78
N ALA A 177 -22.20 16.78 -10.57
CA ALA A 177 -21.84 16.45 -11.94
C ALA A 177 -20.66 15.48 -12.07
N ASP A 178 -19.90 15.22 -10.99
CA ASP A 178 -18.76 14.29 -11.05
C ASP A 178 -19.28 12.84 -11.06
N GLU A 179 -18.95 12.04 -12.08
CA GLU A 179 -19.37 10.63 -12.11
C GLU A 179 -18.64 9.79 -11.06
N ASN A 180 -17.42 10.22 -10.72
CA ASN A 180 -16.55 9.53 -9.79
C ASN A 180 -15.53 10.48 -9.16
N PHE A 181 -14.90 10.05 -8.06
CA PHE A 181 -13.99 10.92 -7.30
C PHE A 181 -12.71 11.30 -8.06
N SER A 182 -12.33 10.58 -9.11
CA SER A 182 -11.20 10.96 -9.96
C SER A 182 -11.50 12.24 -10.74
N GLU A 183 -12.76 12.47 -11.13
CA GLU A 183 -13.20 13.72 -11.77
C GLU A 183 -13.27 14.86 -10.76
N THR A 184 -13.71 14.57 -9.53
CA THR A 184 -13.57 15.53 -8.42
C THR A 184 -12.12 16.01 -8.29
N LEU A 185 -11.15 15.09 -8.26
CA LEU A 185 -9.72 15.44 -8.11
C LEU A 185 -9.15 16.18 -9.33
N GLU A 186 -9.61 15.85 -10.55
CA GLU A 186 -9.25 16.55 -11.78
C GLU A 186 -9.55 18.05 -11.71
N ARG A 187 -10.74 18.42 -11.18
CA ARG A 187 -11.14 19.83 -10.98
C ARG A 187 -10.24 20.61 -10.02
N TYR A 188 -9.41 19.91 -9.25
CA TYR A 188 -8.45 20.50 -8.34
C TYR A 188 -6.98 20.30 -8.77
N GLU A 189 -6.70 19.75 -9.95
CA GLU A 189 -5.32 19.52 -10.42
C GLU A 189 -4.48 20.80 -10.34
N GLY A 190 -3.34 20.76 -9.65
CA GLY A 190 -2.45 21.90 -9.47
C GLY A 190 -2.90 22.94 -8.45
N MET A 191 -4.09 22.81 -7.86
CA MET A 191 -4.61 23.74 -6.84
C MET A 191 -4.09 23.43 -5.45
N LYS A 192 -3.96 24.49 -4.64
CA LYS A 192 -3.78 24.39 -3.19
C LYS A 192 -5.13 24.09 -2.53
N VAL A 193 -5.24 22.94 -1.87
CA VAL A 193 -6.50 22.41 -1.37
C VAL A 193 -6.43 21.97 0.09
N ARG A 194 -7.60 21.77 0.70
CA ARG A 194 -7.80 21.21 2.03
C ARG A 194 -8.75 20.01 1.96
N LEU A 195 -8.37 18.90 2.59
CA LEU A 195 -9.27 17.79 2.88
C LEU A 195 -10.23 18.19 4.01
N VAL A 196 -11.53 17.99 3.83
CA VAL A 196 -12.55 18.32 4.84
C VAL A 196 -13.35 17.09 5.23
N ASN A 197 -13.98 17.12 6.41
CA ASN A 197 -14.74 15.98 6.94
C ASN A 197 -15.79 15.43 5.96
N ILE A 198 -16.50 16.33 5.27
CA ILE A 198 -17.55 15.98 4.31
C ILE A 198 -17.01 15.28 3.04
N THR A 199 -15.72 15.39 2.73
CA THR A 199 -15.09 14.60 1.66
C THR A 199 -15.02 13.11 2.06
N ASP A 200 -15.07 12.77 3.36
CA ASP A 200 -15.03 11.40 3.88
C ASP A 200 -13.87 10.54 3.33
N MET A 201 -12.65 11.08 3.34
CA MET A 201 -11.46 10.32 2.94
C MET A 201 -11.05 9.33 4.03
N ARG A 202 -10.80 8.07 3.64
CA ARG A 202 -10.44 6.97 4.53
C ARG A 202 -9.03 6.47 4.28
N VAL A 203 -8.26 6.22 5.34
CA VAL A 203 -6.96 5.53 5.23
C VAL A 203 -7.18 4.11 4.69
N THR A 204 -6.66 3.82 3.51
CA THR A 204 -6.68 2.47 2.91
C THR A 204 -5.37 1.75 3.13
N LYS A 205 -4.25 2.47 2.92
CA LYS A 205 -2.92 1.97 3.20
C LYS A 205 -2.27 2.94 4.18
N PRO A 206 -1.93 2.49 5.41
CA PRO A 206 -1.17 3.30 6.35
C PRO A 206 0.16 3.75 5.76
N LEU A 207 0.84 4.63 6.50
CA LEU A 207 2.09 5.23 6.06
C LEU A 207 3.12 4.15 5.64
N TYR A 208 3.71 4.32 4.46
CA TYR A 208 4.75 3.44 3.95
C TYR A 208 5.82 4.22 3.18
N TYR A 209 7.05 3.70 3.17
CA TYR A 209 8.13 4.27 2.36
C TYR A 209 8.11 3.70 0.94
N ASP A 210 7.90 4.56 -0.06
CA ASP A 210 8.00 4.19 -1.46
C ASP A 210 9.45 4.28 -1.93
N ARG A 211 10.14 3.14 -1.98
CA ARG A 211 11.55 3.04 -2.42
C ARG A 211 11.79 3.52 -3.85
N ARG A 212 10.78 3.51 -4.72
CA ARG A 212 10.94 3.93 -6.12
C ARG A 212 11.08 5.45 -6.22
N TRP A 213 10.34 6.17 -5.39
CA TRP A 213 10.30 7.63 -5.38
C TRP A 213 11.01 8.25 -4.19
N GLN A 214 11.50 7.41 -3.27
CA GLN A 214 12.22 7.81 -2.05
C GLN A 214 11.42 8.75 -1.15
N ASN A 215 10.10 8.56 -1.11
CA ASN A 215 9.17 9.40 -0.35
C ASN A 215 8.28 8.54 0.55
N TYR A 216 7.82 9.12 1.66
CA TYR A 216 6.76 8.54 2.47
C TYR A 216 5.41 8.85 1.86
N ASN A 217 4.57 7.82 1.77
CA ASN A 217 3.24 7.91 1.20
C ASN A 217 2.21 7.25 2.12
N MET A 218 0.97 7.73 2.02
CA MET A 218 -0.23 7.06 2.50
C MET A 218 -1.23 6.97 1.35
N ILE A 219 -2.10 5.97 1.35
CA ILE A 219 -3.16 5.87 0.36
C ILE A 219 -4.50 6.10 1.06
N LEU A 220 -5.21 7.13 0.62
CA LEU A 220 -6.59 7.38 0.99
C LEU A 220 -7.56 6.88 -0.07
N SER A 221 -8.79 6.64 0.34
CA SER A 221 -9.91 6.31 -0.54
C SER A 221 -11.17 7.03 -0.11
N HIS A 222 -11.92 7.55 -1.08
CA HIS A 222 -13.18 8.26 -0.87
C HIS A 222 -14.28 7.34 -0.34
N ARG A 223 -14.91 7.74 0.78
CA ARG A 223 -16.04 7.12 1.52
C ARG A 223 -15.81 5.76 2.16
N GLN A 224 -14.89 4.97 1.63
CA GLN A 224 -14.61 3.61 2.09
C GLN A 224 -13.17 3.21 1.76
N ILE A 225 -12.65 2.20 2.44
CA ILE A 225 -11.37 1.57 2.12
C ILE A 225 -11.41 0.87 0.75
N ASN A 226 -10.25 0.73 0.09
CA ASN A 226 -10.16 -0.11 -1.12
C ASN A 226 -9.85 -1.57 -0.75
N ILE A 227 -10.71 -2.48 -1.18
CA ILE A 227 -10.52 -3.93 -1.08
C ILE A 227 -9.96 -4.50 -2.37
N HIS A 228 -9.10 -5.51 -2.30
CA HIS A 228 -8.54 -6.17 -3.47
C HIS A 228 -9.66 -6.78 -4.33
N PRO A 229 -9.64 -6.62 -5.68
CA PRO A 229 -10.71 -7.12 -6.55
C PRO A 229 -11.01 -8.61 -6.39
N ASN A 230 -9.96 -9.43 -6.25
CA ASN A 230 -10.09 -10.88 -6.09
C ASN A 230 -10.53 -11.31 -4.68
N THR A 231 -10.95 -10.39 -3.83
CA THR A 231 -11.66 -10.71 -2.57
C THR A 231 -13.13 -11.04 -2.84
N MET A 232 -13.74 -10.39 -3.83
CA MET A 232 -15.19 -10.51 -4.10
C MET A 232 -15.50 -11.17 -5.44
N ALA A 233 -14.55 -11.20 -6.37
CA ALA A 233 -14.76 -11.70 -7.72
C ALA A 233 -13.60 -12.58 -8.17
N PHE A 234 -13.88 -13.60 -8.97
CA PHE A 234 -12.84 -14.48 -9.48
C PHE A 234 -11.94 -13.78 -10.52
N PRO A 235 -10.72 -14.28 -10.77
CA PRO A 235 -9.71 -13.61 -11.59
C PRO A 235 -10.19 -13.41 -13.02
N GLY A 236 -9.91 -12.23 -13.59
CA GLY A 236 -10.28 -11.92 -14.98
C GLY A 236 -11.78 -11.67 -15.22
N SER A 237 -12.63 -11.74 -14.19
CA SER A 237 -14.05 -11.42 -14.31
C SER A 237 -14.32 -9.92 -14.51
N ILE A 238 -15.47 -9.59 -15.12
CA ILE A 238 -15.94 -8.21 -15.27
C ILE A 238 -16.10 -7.53 -13.90
N HIS A 239 -16.55 -8.26 -12.88
CA HIS A 239 -16.69 -7.74 -11.52
C HIS A 239 -15.33 -7.38 -10.88
N ALA A 240 -14.29 -8.19 -11.11
CA ALA A 240 -12.94 -7.87 -10.65
C ALA A 240 -12.40 -6.59 -11.36
N ASP A 241 -12.68 -6.44 -12.65
CA ASP A 241 -12.31 -5.24 -13.40
C ASP A 241 -13.05 -3.98 -12.92
N GLN A 242 -14.37 -4.10 -12.67
CA GLN A 242 -15.18 -3.02 -12.11
C GLN A 242 -14.68 -2.60 -10.72
N GLN A 243 -14.34 -3.54 -9.84
CA GLN A 243 -13.80 -3.22 -8.52
C GLN A 243 -12.41 -2.56 -8.63
N ALA A 244 -11.56 -3.02 -9.53
CA ALA A 244 -10.25 -2.40 -9.76
C ALA A 244 -10.38 -0.95 -10.25
N LEU A 245 -11.35 -0.68 -11.13
CA LEU A 245 -11.67 0.65 -11.61
C LEU A 245 -12.19 1.55 -10.48
N LYS A 246 -13.18 1.07 -9.69
CA LYS A 246 -13.70 1.77 -8.51
C LYS A 246 -12.58 2.13 -7.52
N ASN A 247 -11.68 1.18 -7.23
CA ASN A 247 -10.54 1.42 -6.36
C ASN A 247 -9.60 2.49 -6.90
N LYS A 248 -9.39 2.54 -8.22
CA LYS A 248 -8.58 3.58 -8.86
C LYS A 248 -9.27 4.93 -8.76
N GLN A 249 -10.55 5.00 -9.07
CA GLN A 249 -11.32 6.24 -9.11
C GLN A 249 -11.53 6.88 -7.74
N ARG A 250 -11.46 6.12 -6.64
CA ARG A 250 -11.62 6.65 -5.28
C ARG A 250 -10.31 7.09 -4.62
N ARG A 251 -9.16 6.76 -5.23
CA ARG A 251 -7.86 6.79 -4.56
C ARG A 251 -7.19 8.16 -4.66
N LEU A 252 -6.63 8.61 -3.54
CA LEU A 252 -5.72 9.74 -3.45
C LEU A 252 -4.46 9.32 -2.68
N TYR A 253 -3.28 9.52 -3.27
CA TYR A 253 -2.01 9.34 -2.54
C TYR A 253 -1.72 10.60 -1.73
N LEU A 254 -1.48 10.48 -0.43
CA LEU A 254 -0.85 11.54 0.34
C LEU A 254 0.67 11.36 0.24
N GLN A 255 1.37 12.33 -0.32
CA GLN A 255 2.83 12.29 -0.44
C GLN A 255 3.45 13.32 0.50
N LEU A 256 4.30 12.83 1.40
CA LEU A 256 5.06 13.67 2.33
C LEU A 256 6.40 14.06 1.69
N ALA A 257 6.87 15.27 1.97
CA ALA A 257 8.17 15.74 1.51
C ALA A 257 9.30 14.90 2.14
N ALA A 258 10.34 14.60 1.35
CA ALA A 258 11.53 13.91 1.84
C ALA A 258 12.17 14.68 3.01
N GLY A 259 12.53 13.97 4.08
CA GLY A 259 13.24 14.55 5.24
C GLY A 259 12.37 15.23 6.30
N ARG A 260 11.04 15.28 6.15
CA ARG A 260 10.17 15.80 7.22
C ARG A 260 9.95 14.77 8.32
N SER A 261 10.11 15.24 9.56
CA SER A 261 9.84 14.45 10.76
C SER A 261 8.36 14.04 10.77
N LEU A 262 8.12 12.74 10.70
CA LEU A 262 6.89 12.18 11.24
C LEU A 262 6.95 12.49 12.75
N THR A 263 5.92 13.12 13.31
CA THR A 263 5.86 13.28 14.76
C THR A 263 5.67 11.89 15.37
N SER A 264 6.20 11.65 16.56
CA SER A 264 5.90 10.43 17.35
C SER A 264 4.41 10.20 17.51
N ASP A 265 3.61 11.28 17.46
CA ASP A 265 2.17 11.21 17.68
C ASP A 265 1.41 10.58 16.50
N LEU A 266 2.05 10.36 15.35
CA LEU A 266 1.50 9.61 14.22
C LEU A 266 1.62 8.09 14.40
N ASP A 267 2.18 7.62 15.52
CA ASP A 267 2.33 6.20 15.87
C ASP A 267 0.98 5.49 15.97
N TYR A 268 -0.12 6.25 15.89
CA TYR A 268 -1.48 5.79 16.05
C TYR A 268 -2.41 6.18 14.90
N MET A 269 -2.03 5.86 13.67
CA MET A 269 -2.92 5.93 12.49
C MET A 269 -3.37 4.53 12.08
N ARG A 270 -4.67 4.36 11.86
CA ARG A 270 -5.30 3.08 11.53
C ARG A 270 -5.96 3.10 10.15
N VAL A 271 -6.01 1.92 9.53
CA VAL A 271 -6.87 1.65 8.37
C VAL A 271 -8.31 2.03 8.73
N ASN A 272 -9.00 2.64 7.77
CA ASN A 272 -10.35 3.18 7.86
C ASN A 272 -10.50 4.46 8.70
N ASP A 273 -9.42 5.05 9.22
CA ASP A 273 -9.46 6.37 9.84
C ASP A 273 -9.96 7.43 8.84
N ARG A 274 -10.82 8.32 9.32
CA ARG A 274 -11.28 9.50 8.56
C ARG A 274 -10.23 10.58 8.61
N VAL A 275 -9.95 11.18 7.46
CA VAL A 275 -8.88 12.17 7.30
C VAL A 275 -9.46 13.54 6.94
N SER A 276 -9.07 14.57 7.69
CA SER A 276 -9.45 15.96 7.42
C SER A 276 -8.38 16.96 7.87
N GLY A 277 -8.50 18.21 7.45
CA GLY A 277 -7.60 19.31 7.83
C GLY A 277 -6.25 19.32 7.10
N ILE A 278 -5.92 18.28 6.33
CA ILE A 278 -4.67 18.22 5.56
C ILE A 278 -4.71 19.22 4.40
N VAL A 279 -3.67 20.05 4.32
CA VAL A 279 -3.46 21.04 3.25
C VAL A 279 -2.28 20.64 2.37
N GLY A 280 -2.42 20.81 1.06
CA GLY A 280 -1.36 20.56 0.09
C GLY A 280 -1.78 20.95 -1.33
N VAL A 281 -0.95 20.60 -2.31
CA VAL A 281 -1.26 20.81 -3.73
C VAL A 281 -1.55 19.48 -4.42
N ILE A 282 -2.60 19.43 -5.25
CA ILE A 282 -2.91 18.24 -6.06
C ILE A 282 -1.95 18.15 -7.24
N ASP A 283 -1.25 17.03 -7.36
CA ASP A 283 -0.38 16.66 -8.48
C ASP A 283 -0.97 15.41 -9.15
N PHE A 284 -0.79 15.28 -10.45
CA PHE A 284 -1.13 14.07 -11.21
C PHE A 284 0.12 13.53 -11.88
N SER A 285 0.46 12.27 -11.56
CA SER A 285 1.60 11.62 -12.21
C SER A 285 1.48 10.11 -12.23
N TYR A 286 1.98 9.50 -13.29
CA TYR A 286 1.94 8.04 -13.48
C TYR A 286 0.53 7.43 -13.33
N GLY A 287 -0.51 8.19 -13.70
CA GLY A 287 -1.90 7.75 -13.67
C GLY A 287 -2.57 7.76 -12.29
N GLU A 288 -2.03 8.53 -11.34
CA GLU A 288 -2.55 8.65 -9.97
C GLU A 288 -2.53 10.12 -9.52
N PHE A 289 -3.57 10.52 -8.79
CA PHE A 289 -3.59 11.79 -8.06
C PHE A 289 -2.82 11.70 -6.74
N ARG A 290 -2.10 12.77 -6.42
CA ARG A 290 -1.30 12.93 -5.21
C ARG A 290 -1.62 14.27 -4.55
N LEU A 291 -1.83 14.27 -3.24
CA LEU A 291 -1.75 15.49 -2.45
C LEU A 291 -0.30 15.64 -1.95
N LEU A 292 0.40 16.62 -2.50
CA LEU A 292 1.74 17.00 -2.04
C LEU A 292 1.58 17.86 -0.79
N VAL A 293 1.73 17.26 0.39
CA VAL A 293 1.40 17.91 1.67
C VAL A 293 2.32 19.11 1.92
N ASP A 294 1.75 20.24 2.37
CA ASP A 294 2.49 21.49 2.62
C ASP A 294 3.20 21.51 3.97
N ASN A 295 2.64 20.83 4.97
CA ASN A 295 3.16 20.68 6.33
C ASN A 295 3.39 19.19 6.67
N GLY A 296 3.82 18.88 7.89
CA GLY A 296 3.78 17.49 8.38
C GLY A 296 2.34 17.01 8.54
N LEU A 297 2.18 15.77 9.02
CA LEU A 297 0.89 15.26 9.48
C LEU A 297 0.79 15.41 11.01
N ALA A 298 -0.42 15.56 11.53
CA ALA A 298 -0.70 15.59 12.96
C ALA A 298 -1.86 14.64 13.31
N GLN A 299 -1.84 14.04 14.50
CA GLN A 299 -2.84 13.06 14.93
C GLN A 299 -4.28 13.61 14.88
N ALA A 300 -4.48 14.89 15.20
CA ALA A 300 -5.79 15.55 15.16
C ALA A 300 -6.46 15.52 13.76
N GLN A 301 -5.70 15.22 12.70
CA GLN A 301 -6.21 15.07 11.33
C GLN A 301 -6.83 13.70 11.07
N PHE A 302 -6.66 12.75 12.00
CA PHE A 302 -7.11 11.36 11.88
C PHE A 302 -8.15 11.08 12.95
N LYS A 303 -9.38 10.77 12.52
CA LYS A 303 -10.46 10.33 13.41
C LYS A 303 -10.64 8.82 13.27
N HIS A 304 -10.44 8.09 14.35
CA HIS A 304 -10.61 6.65 14.38
C HIS A 304 -12.04 6.24 14.05
N SER A 305 -12.17 5.37 13.05
CA SER A 305 -13.45 4.69 12.78
C SER A 305 -13.51 3.32 13.43
N ASN A 306 -12.36 2.67 13.63
CA ASN A 306 -12.21 1.39 14.30
C ASN A 306 -10.98 1.46 15.24
N ASP A 307 -11.22 1.53 16.54
CA ASP A 307 -10.17 1.67 17.54
C ASP A 307 -9.47 0.33 17.85
N ARG A 308 -8.34 0.37 18.56
CA ARG A 308 -7.67 -0.82 19.09
C ARG A 308 -8.63 -1.57 20.02
N GLN A 309 -8.82 -2.86 19.76
CA GLN A 309 -9.66 -3.70 20.60
C GLN A 309 -8.79 -4.65 21.43
N SER A 310 -9.03 -4.70 22.73
CA SER A 310 -8.59 -5.85 23.54
C SER A 310 -9.40 -7.09 23.16
N LEU A 311 -8.82 -8.27 23.37
CA LEU A 311 -9.61 -9.50 23.38
C LEU A 311 -10.26 -9.64 24.76
N ALA A 312 -11.58 -9.78 24.78
CA ALA A 312 -12.28 -10.13 26.01
C ALA A 312 -11.80 -11.51 26.50
N PRO A 313 -11.75 -11.75 27.82
CA PRO A 313 -11.56 -13.09 28.37
C PRO A 313 -12.60 -14.04 27.77
N ARG A 314 -12.16 -15.23 27.35
CA ARG A 314 -13.05 -16.25 26.79
C ARG A 314 -13.66 -17.14 27.87
N THR A 315 -14.80 -17.76 27.56
CA THR A 315 -15.28 -18.91 28.33
C THR A 315 -14.43 -20.14 27.99
N ARG A 316 -14.19 -21.04 28.95
CA ARG A 316 -13.36 -22.25 28.74
C ARG A 316 -14.16 -23.43 28.15
N GLU A 317 -15.40 -23.19 27.75
CA GLU A 317 -16.32 -24.21 27.27
C GLU A 317 -16.00 -24.66 25.84
N HIS A 318 -15.46 -23.75 25.02
CA HIS A 318 -15.19 -23.98 23.60
C HIS A 318 -13.69 -24.04 23.31
N LEU A 319 -13.34 -24.83 22.30
CA LEU A 319 -11.97 -24.97 21.81
C LEU A 319 -11.62 -23.78 20.92
N ARG A 320 -10.62 -22.99 21.30
CA ARG A 320 -10.14 -21.87 20.47
C ARG A 320 -9.00 -22.30 19.56
N ILE A 321 -9.17 -22.12 18.25
CA ILE A 321 -8.17 -22.46 17.22
C ILE A 321 -7.73 -21.17 16.53
N ALA A 322 -6.43 -20.89 16.48
CA ALA A 322 -5.90 -19.64 15.96
C ALA A 322 -4.77 -19.80 14.94
N SER A 323 -4.63 -18.81 14.06
CA SER A 323 -3.59 -18.69 13.05
C SER A 323 -2.83 -17.39 13.25
N PHE A 324 -1.49 -17.45 13.21
CA PHE A 324 -0.68 -16.25 13.36
C PHE A 324 0.65 -16.31 12.57
N ASN A 325 0.87 -15.33 11.70
CA ASN A 325 2.13 -15.12 10.99
C ASN A 325 3.06 -14.26 11.86
N LEU A 326 4.31 -14.68 12.05
CA LEU A 326 5.26 -14.11 13.01
C LEU A 326 6.22 -13.05 12.43
N LEU A 327 6.07 -12.65 11.16
CA LEU A 327 6.94 -11.66 10.49
C LEU A 327 8.44 -12.02 10.58
N ASN A 328 8.80 -13.15 9.96
CA ASN A 328 10.15 -13.72 9.96
C ASN A 328 10.79 -13.74 11.35
N TYR A 329 10.22 -14.50 12.29
CA TYR A 329 10.81 -14.70 13.61
C TYR A 329 12.00 -15.67 13.54
N PHE A 330 13.21 -15.09 13.64
CA PHE A 330 14.50 -15.79 13.59
C PHE A 330 15.27 -15.50 14.87
N ASN A 331 15.79 -16.53 15.52
CA ASN A 331 16.50 -16.39 16.79
C ASN A 331 18.03 -16.37 16.63
N ARG A 332 18.53 -16.22 15.39
CA ARG A 332 19.98 -16.15 15.10
C ARG A 332 20.72 -15.12 15.95
N ALA A 333 20.13 -13.94 16.17
CA ALA A 333 20.73 -12.88 16.96
C ALA A 333 20.92 -13.23 18.45
N ALA A 334 20.31 -14.32 18.92
CA ALA A 334 20.47 -14.88 20.26
C ALA A 334 21.25 -16.21 20.25
N GLY A 335 22.09 -16.47 19.24
CA GLY A 335 22.86 -17.71 19.14
C GLY A 335 22.04 -18.92 18.67
N GLY A 336 20.90 -18.67 18.02
CA GLY A 336 20.05 -19.71 17.46
C GLY A 336 20.77 -20.64 16.48
N SER A 337 20.31 -21.88 16.45
CA SER A 337 20.82 -22.91 15.55
C SER A 337 20.72 -22.52 14.07
N ASN A 338 21.55 -23.14 13.21
CA ASN A 338 21.47 -22.94 11.76
C ASN A 338 20.17 -23.51 11.17
N ASN A 339 19.56 -22.78 10.23
CA ASN A 339 18.58 -23.32 9.27
C ASN A 339 19.30 -23.91 8.03
N PRO A 340 18.62 -24.69 7.17
CA PRO A 340 19.23 -25.36 6.02
C PRO A 340 20.03 -24.45 5.08
N LEU A 341 19.61 -23.19 4.95
CA LEU A 341 20.22 -22.23 4.04
C LEU A 341 21.26 -21.34 4.72
N ARG A 342 21.44 -21.46 6.05
CA ARG A 342 22.31 -20.58 6.87
C ARG A 342 22.03 -19.08 6.67
N GLN A 343 20.78 -18.73 6.36
CA GLN A 343 20.36 -17.36 6.11
C GLN A 343 19.64 -16.77 7.33
N ASN A 344 19.90 -15.51 7.67
CA ASN A 344 19.05 -14.78 8.61
C ASN A 344 18.09 -13.88 7.82
N ARG A 345 16.78 -14.03 8.07
CA ARG A 345 15.73 -13.18 7.48
C ARG A 345 14.92 -12.39 8.51
N GLY A 346 15.21 -12.58 9.80
CA GLY A 346 14.56 -11.85 10.89
C GLY A 346 15.47 -10.78 11.48
N ALA A 347 15.39 -10.61 12.80
CA ALA A 347 16.17 -9.63 13.53
C ALA A 347 17.68 -9.83 13.36
N THR A 348 18.40 -8.74 13.06
CA THR A 348 19.86 -8.73 12.89
C THR A 348 20.60 -8.38 14.19
N THR A 349 19.89 -7.87 15.20
CA THR A 349 20.45 -7.53 16.51
C THR A 349 19.62 -8.15 17.64
N LEU A 350 20.26 -8.41 18.78
CA LEU A 350 19.57 -8.98 19.95
C LEU A 350 18.48 -8.05 20.49
N SER A 351 18.67 -6.72 20.42
CA SER A 351 17.66 -5.76 20.84
C SER A 351 16.41 -5.81 19.95
N ALA A 352 16.57 -5.86 18.62
CA ALA A 352 15.45 -6.02 17.70
C ALA A 352 14.73 -7.35 17.93
N LEU A 353 15.47 -8.43 18.16
CA LEU A 353 14.90 -9.74 18.48
C LEU A 353 14.07 -9.71 19.77
N ARG A 354 14.61 -9.15 20.86
CA ARG A 354 13.90 -9.04 22.16
C ARG A 354 12.59 -8.24 22.04
N LYS A 355 12.58 -7.21 21.20
CA LYS A 355 11.37 -6.42 20.92
C LYS A 355 10.30 -7.26 20.23
N GLN A 356 10.67 -7.95 19.14
CA GLN A 356 9.78 -8.87 18.45
C GLN A 356 9.27 -9.96 19.40
N GLU A 357 10.16 -10.58 20.18
CA GLU A 357 9.83 -11.62 21.17
C GLU A 357 8.81 -11.16 22.21
N THR A 358 8.97 -9.95 22.73
CA THR A 358 8.06 -9.37 23.73
C THR A 358 6.65 -9.22 23.14
N GLN A 359 6.53 -8.64 21.95
CA GLN A 359 5.23 -8.44 21.30
C GLN A 359 4.59 -9.78 20.90
N LEU A 360 5.36 -10.71 20.32
CA LEU A 360 4.84 -12.03 19.95
C LEU A 360 4.39 -12.82 21.18
N ARG A 361 5.16 -12.80 22.27
CA ARG A 361 4.80 -13.42 23.54
C ARG A 361 3.49 -12.86 24.07
N ASP A 362 3.37 -11.54 24.18
CA ASP A 362 2.19 -10.89 24.73
C ASP A 362 0.95 -11.17 23.86
N THR A 363 1.10 -11.11 22.53
CA THR A 363 0.02 -11.45 21.59
C THR A 363 -0.44 -12.90 21.77
N LEU A 364 0.48 -13.86 21.86
CA LEU A 364 0.15 -15.29 22.01
C LEU A 364 -0.51 -15.59 23.36
N VAL A 365 -0.09 -14.92 24.43
CA VAL A 365 -0.70 -15.05 25.76
C VAL A 365 -2.13 -14.50 25.76
N VAL A 366 -2.36 -13.31 25.18
CA VAL A 366 -3.70 -12.70 25.11
C VAL A 366 -4.64 -13.45 24.16
N LEU A 367 -4.10 -14.04 23.08
CA LEU A 367 -4.88 -14.87 22.15
C LEU A 367 -5.50 -16.09 22.85
N ASP A 368 -4.80 -16.65 23.85
CA ASP A 368 -5.25 -17.73 24.74
C ASP A 368 -5.90 -18.93 24.01
N ALA A 369 -5.39 -19.27 22.82
CA ALA A 369 -5.94 -20.37 22.04
C ALA A 369 -5.56 -21.74 22.63
N ASP A 370 -6.29 -22.78 22.25
CA ASP A 370 -5.96 -24.16 22.60
C ASP A 370 -5.10 -24.83 21.52
N PHE A 371 -5.17 -24.33 20.28
CA PHE A 371 -4.20 -24.60 19.22
C PHE A 371 -3.85 -23.29 18.50
N ILE A 372 -2.57 -23.11 18.19
CA ILE A 372 -2.05 -21.97 17.42
C ILE A 372 -1.17 -22.51 16.30
N GLY A 373 -1.59 -22.32 15.05
CA GLY A 373 -0.73 -22.52 13.89
C GLY A 373 0.07 -21.27 13.58
N LEU A 374 1.37 -21.45 13.39
CA LEU A 374 2.34 -20.37 13.26
C LEU A 374 3.00 -20.39 11.89
N MET A 375 3.11 -19.23 11.26
CA MET A 375 3.85 -19.04 10.01
C MET A 375 5.03 -18.10 10.22
N GLU A 376 6.00 -18.16 9.32
CA GLU A 376 7.22 -17.32 9.36
C GLU A 376 8.17 -17.58 10.54
N MET A 377 8.21 -18.83 10.99
CA MET A 377 9.19 -19.33 11.96
C MET A 377 10.51 -19.68 11.25
N GLU A 378 11.67 -19.40 11.85
CA GLU A 378 12.95 -19.93 11.37
C GLU A 378 12.98 -21.47 11.41
N ASN A 379 13.38 -22.08 10.29
CA ASN A 379 13.49 -23.53 10.15
C ASN A 379 14.84 -24.04 10.68
N ASN A 380 15.10 -23.93 11.99
CA ASN A 380 16.38 -24.37 12.58
C ASN A 380 16.27 -25.62 13.48
N GLY A 381 15.16 -26.33 13.37
CA GLY A 381 14.86 -27.60 14.05
C GLY A 381 13.97 -27.45 15.27
N PHE A 382 13.97 -28.47 16.14
CA PHE A 382 13.10 -28.55 17.33
C PHE A 382 13.89 -28.74 18.65
N GLY A 383 15.22 -28.55 18.59
CA GLY A 383 16.12 -28.68 19.74
C GLY A 383 16.14 -27.44 20.63
N GLN A 384 16.97 -27.46 21.69
CA GLN A 384 17.03 -26.39 22.70
C GLN A 384 17.30 -24.99 22.13
N HIS A 385 18.14 -24.87 21.09
CA HIS A 385 18.48 -23.59 20.44
C HIS A 385 17.59 -23.22 19.24
N SER A 386 16.47 -23.92 19.04
CA SER A 386 15.55 -23.62 17.95
C SER A 386 14.67 -22.39 18.24
N ALA A 387 14.23 -21.71 17.18
CA ALA A 387 13.33 -20.57 17.29
C ALA A 387 11.99 -20.97 17.93
N ILE A 388 11.42 -22.11 17.52
CA ILE A 388 10.16 -22.63 18.09
C ILE A 388 10.29 -22.91 19.59
N ARG A 389 11.40 -23.51 20.05
CA ARG A 389 11.61 -23.77 21.48
C ARG A 389 11.74 -22.47 22.26
N ARG A 390 12.52 -21.52 21.75
CA ARG A 390 12.71 -20.22 22.40
C ARG A 390 11.41 -19.45 22.56
N LEU A 391 10.57 -19.40 21.51
CA LEU A 391 9.28 -18.72 21.60
C LEU A 391 8.32 -19.44 22.56
N LEU A 392 8.29 -20.78 22.53
CA LEU A 392 7.48 -21.58 23.46
C LEU A 392 7.86 -21.29 24.91
N ASP A 393 9.16 -21.24 25.21
CA ASP A 393 9.65 -20.97 26.56
C ASP A 393 9.27 -19.56 27.03
N LEU A 394 9.41 -18.55 26.16
CA LEU A 394 8.99 -17.18 26.47
C LEU A 394 7.48 -17.09 26.74
N VAL A 395 6.66 -17.78 25.95
CA VAL A 395 5.19 -17.80 26.12
C VAL A 395 4.82 -18.51 27.42
N ASN A 396 5.33 -19.71 27.67
CA ASN A 396 5.00 -20.47 28.87
C ASN A 396 5.50 -19.78 30.15
N GLN A 397 6.67 -19.13 30.12
CA GLN A 397 7.17 -18.33 31.24
C GLN A 397 6.26 -17.16 31.60
N ALA A 398 5.54 -16.59 30.62
CA ALA A 398 4.57 -15.51 30.86
C ALA A 398 3.19 -16.01 31.32
N ILE A 399 2.94 -17.32 31.26
CA ILE A 399 1.68 -17.93 31.70
C ILE A 399 1.89 -18.47 33.12
N GLN A 400 1.28 -17.81 34.10
CA GLN A 400 1.39 -18.18 35.53
C GLN A 400 0.80 -19.56 35.83
N ASP A 401 -0.30 -19.93 35.19
CA ASP A 401 -1.01 -21.20 35.39
C ASP A 401 -0.36 -22.33 34.56
N PRO A 402 0.32 -23.32 35.16
CA PRO A 402 0.99 -24.38 34.41
C PRO A 402 0.03 -25.27 33.62
N SER A 403 -1.25 -25.38 34.02
CA SER A 403 -2.27 -26.12 33.27
C SER A 403 -2.58 -25.49 31.91
N LYS A 404 -2.18 -24.23 31.75
CA LYS A 404 -2.29 -23.47 30.51
C LYS A 404 -1.05 -23.53 29.64
N HIS A 405 0.04 -24.16 30.08
CA HIS A 405 1.26 -24.22 29.29
C HIS A 405 1.05 -24.97 27.97
N TYR A 406 1.66 -24.42 26.92
CA TYR A 406 1.65 -25.01 25.60
C TYR A 406 2.72 -26.10 25.49
N ALA A 407 2.44 -27.06 24.61
CA ALA A 407 3.43 -27.95 24.01
C ALA A 407 3.58 -27.60 22.52
N MET A 408 4.78 -27.84 21.97
CA MET A 408 5.01 -27.71 20.53
C MET A 408 4.60 -28.99 19.78
N VAL A 409 4.04 -28.82 18.59
CA VAL A 409 3.79 -29.91 17.65
C VAL A 409 5.12 -30.33 17.02
N LYS A 410 5.45 -31.62 17.11
CA LYS A 410 6.69 -32.20 16.57
C LYS A 410 6.38 -33.31 15.55
N PRO A 411 6.84 -33.18 14.29
CA PRO A 411 6.81 -34.27 13.32
C PRO A 411 7.65 -35.47 13.74
N ARG A 412 7.42 -36.61 13.09
CA ARG A 412 8.32 -37.76 13.19
C ARG A 412 9.67 -37.41 12.55
N LYS A 413 10.76 -37.95 13.09
CA LYS A 413 12.11 -37.71 12.56
C LYS A 413 12.26 -38.12 11.09
N SER A 414 11.54 -39.17 10.66
CA SER A 414 11.48 -39.64 9.27
C SER A 414 10.94 -38.60 8.29
N ASP A 415 10.08 -37.70 8.77
CA ASP A 415 9.39 -36.72 7.93
C ASP A 415 10.20 -35.41 7.80
N LEU A 416 11.30 -35.31 8.56
CA LEU A 416 12.17 -34.14 8.59
C LEU A 416 13.31 -34.27 7.58
N HIS A 417 13.56 -33.20 6.85
CA HIS A 417 14.75 -33.06 6.03
C HIS A 417 16.01 -33.14 6.90
N GLN A 418 16.93 -34.05 6.55
CA GLN A 418 18.13 -34.37 7.33
C GLN A 418 17.82 -34.75 8.79
N GLY A 419 16.63 -35.32 9.04
CA GLY A 419 16.18 -35.68 10.38
C GLY A 419 16.01 -34.50 11.34
N ARG A 420 16.00 -33.26 10.84
CA ARG A 420 16.07 -32.05 11.67
C ARG A 420 15.10 -30.95 11.26
N TYR A 421 14.89 -30.72 9.96
CA TYR A 421 14.21 -29.53 9.45
C TYR A 421 12.86 -29.87 8.81
N LEU A 422 11.84 -29.02 9.01
CA LEU A 422 10.57 -29.18 8.31
C LEU A 422 10.67 -28.51 6.93
N GLY A 423 11.11 -29.30 5.95
CA GLY A 423 11.45 -28.83 4.60
C GLY A 423 12.85 -28.23 4.48
N THR A 424 13.17 -27.68 3.31
CA THR A 424 14.52 -27.23 2.92
C THR A 424 14.72 -25.71 2.99
N GLY A 425 13.65 -24.94 3.21
CA GLY A 425 13.73 -23.47 3.26
C GLY A 425 14.25 -22.94 4.60
N ALA A 426 14.65 -21.67 4.64
CA ALA A 426 15.01 -20.98 5.89
C ALA A 426 13.81 -20.67 6.80
N ILE A 427 12.60 -20.65 6.23
CA ILE A 427 11.34 -20.35 6.92
C ILE A 427 10.44 -21.59 6.87
N THR A 428 9.80 -21.91 7.98
CA THR A 428 8.84 -23.01 8.10
C THR A 428 7.56 -22.58 8.82
N VAL A 429 6.63 -23.52 8.94
CA VAL A 429 5.44 -23.43 9.77
C VAL A 429 5.68 -24.15 11.11
N ALA A 430 4.92 -23.79 12.13
CA ALA A 430 5.01 -24.39 13.47
C ALA A 430 3.61 -24.48 14.11
N GLY A 431 3.51 -25.16 15.24
CA GLY A 431 2.25 -25.24 15.98
C GLY A 431 2.47 -25.37 17.48
N PHE A 432 1.65 -24.67 18.27
CA PHE A 432 1.50 -24.84 19.70
C PHE A 432 0.12 -25.38 20.01
N TYR A 433 0.02 -26.25 21.01
CA TYR A 433 -1.27 -26.78 21.48
C TYR A 433 -1.27 -26.90 23.00
N ARG A 434 -2.45 -26.88 23.60
CA ARG A 434 -2.63 -27.02 25.06
C ARG A 434 -2.93 -28.49 25.40
N PRO A 435 -2.01 -29.23 26.04
CA PRO A 435 -2.22 -30.66 26.31
C PRO A 435 -3.41 -30.97 27.22
N THR A 436 -3.81 -30.02 28.06
CA THR A 436 -5.00 -30.13 28.93
C THR A 436 -6.33 -30.06 28.16
N GLN A 437 -6.31 -29.64 26.89
CA GLN A 437 -7.50 -29.54 26.03
C GLN A 437 -7.43 -30.49 24.83
N LEU A 438 -6.22 -30.76 24.32
CA LEU A 438 -6.00 -31.54 23.12
C LEU A 438 -4.95 -32.65 23.35
N LYS A 439 -5.39 -33.89 23.14
CA LYS A 439 -4.50 -35.06 23.09
C LYS A 439 -3.98 -35.25 21.66
N LEU A 440 -2.68 -35.06 21.46
CA LEU A 440 -2.03 -35.28 20.15
C LEU A 440 -2.02 -36.77 19.81
N VAL A 441 -2.64 -37.15 18.69
CA VAL A 441 -2.69 -38.53 18.18
C VAL A 441 -1.48 -38.81 17.30
N ASN A 442 -1.25 -37.95 16.30
CA ASN A 442 -0.10 -38.03 15.41
C ASN A 442 0.22 -36.65 14.84
N THR A 443 1.34 -36.54 14.14
CA THR A 443 1.69 -35.38 13.33
C THR A 443 2.19 -35.85 11.98
N ARG A 444 1.42 -35.54 10.94
CA ARG A 444 1.77 -35.82 9.54
C ARG A 444 2.41 -34.58 8.92
N VAL A 445 3.42 -34.80 8.08
CA VAL A 445 3.95 -33.76 7.18
C VAL A 445 3.40 -34.01 5.79
N ILE A 446 2.66 -33.05 5.24
CA ILE A 446 2.19 -33.12 3.85
C ILE A 446 3.19 -32.36 2.99
N GLN A 447 3.90 -33.09 2.13
CA GLN A 447 4.77 -32.46 1.13
C GLN A 447 3.92 -31.76 0.09
N LEU A 448 4.24 -30.49 -0.16
CA LEU A 448 3.61 -29.70 -1.21
C LEU A 448 4.49 -29.69 -2.47
N PRO A 449 3.91 -29.40 -3.65
CA PRO A 449 4.64 -29.43 -4.90
C PRO A 449 5.85 -28.49 -4.92
N ILE A 450 6.83 -28.85 -5.72
CA ILE A 450 7.99 -28.00 -6.06
C ILE A 450 8.00 -27.77 -7.57
N GLN A 451 8.41 -26.57 -8.00
CA GLN A 451 8.70 -26.33 -9.41
C GLN A 451 10.16 -26.65 -9.71
N ARG A 452 10.37 -27.40 -10.79
CA ARG A 452 11.69 -27.66 -11.36
C ARG A 452 11.67 -27.33 -12.86
N SER A 453 12.53 -26.43 -13.29
CA SER A 453 12.62 -26.00 -14.69
C SER A 453 13.96 -25.34 -14.97
N MET A 454 14.36 -25.30 -16.24
CA MET A 454 15.50 -24.49 -16.71
C MET A 454 15.33 -22.99 -16.40
N LEU A 455 14.09 -22.52 -16.22
CA LEU A 455 13.81 -21.14 -15.81
C LEU A 455 13.98 -20.91 -14.30
N GLY A 456 14.38 -21.92 -13.55
CA GLY A 456 14.64 -21.89 -12.11
C GLY A 456 13.56 -22.60 -11.30
N ASN A 457 13.86 -22.82 -10.02
CA ASN A 457 13.03 -23.59 -9.10
C ASN A 457 12.17 -22.68 -8.21
N ALA A 458 11.05 -23.22 -7.74
CA ALA A 458 10.24 -22.61 -6.69
C ALA A 458 9.74 -23.69 -5.72
N TYR A 459 9.54 -23.31 -4.47
CA TYR A 459 9.24 -24.26 -3.40
C TYR A 459 8.07 -23.75 -2.54
N HIS A 460 7.13 -24.64 -2.24
CA HIS A 460 6.24 -24.49 -1.10
C HIS A 460 6.92 -24.94 0.18
N ARG A 461 6.40 -24.49 1.33
CA ARG A 461 6.75 -25.06 2.63
C ARG A 461 5.86 -26.29 2.86
N PRO A 462 6.41 -27.44 3.32
CA PRO A 462 5.58 -28.57 3.70
C PRO A 462 4.57 -28.17 4.77
N ALA A 463 3.37 -28.75 4.73
CA ALA A 463 2.34 -28.47 5.72
C ALA A 463 2.54 -29.33 6.98
N LEU A 464 2.41 -28.71 8.15
CA LEU A 464 2.45 -29.38 9.44
C LEU A 464 1.02 -29.74 9.85
N THR A 465 0.70 -31.03 9.89
CA THR A 465 -0.69 -31.51 10.01
C THR A 465 -0.87 -32.44 11.21
N PRO A 466 -0.95 -31.90 12.44
CA PRO A 466 -1.32 -32.67 13.62
C PRO A 466 -2.79 -33.10 13.63
N THR A 467 -3.03 -34.28 14.19
CA THR A 467 -4.36 -34.79 14.50
C THR A 467 -4.52 -34.90 16.01
N PHE A 468 -5.64 -34.41 16.52
CA PHE A 468 -5.98 -34.38 17.94
C PHE A 468 -7.29 -35.10 18.24
N ILE A 469 -7.49 -35.44 19.51
CA ILE A 469 -8.79 -35.72 20.11
C ILE A 469 -8.93 -34.74 21.28
N ARG A 470 -10.11 -34.13 21.45
CA ARG A 470 -10.38 -33.28 22.61
C ARG A 470 -10.33 -34.13 23.89
N VAL A 471 -9.75 -33.60 24.96
CA VAL A 471 -9.58 -34.37 26.21
C VAL A 471 -10.92 -34.82 26.80
N SER A 472 -11.98 -34.03 26.65
CA SER A 472 -13.34 -34.36 27.12
C SER A 472 -14.08 -35.37 26.26
N ASP A 473 -13.53 -35.78 25.11
CA ASP A 473 -14.20 -36.69 24.18
C ASP A 473 -13.80 -38.16 24.37
N ASN A 474 -14.78 -39.05 24.24
CA ASN A 474 -14.51 -40.47 24.07
C ASN A 474 -13.63 -40.68 22.83
N HIS A 475 -12.57 -41.49 22.96
CA HIS A 475 -11.47 -41.66 21.99
C HIS A 475 -11.83 -42.28 20.61
N SER A 476 -13.04 -42.05 20.09
CA SER A 476 -13.49 -42.49 18.76
C SER A 476 -12.72 -41.79 17.64
N GLN A 477 -12.49 -42.51 16.54
CA GLN A 477 -11.88 -41.95 15.33
C GLN A 477 -12.74 -40.85 14.67
N SER A 478 -14.07 -40.91 14.80
CA SER A 478 -14.98 -39.89 14.25
C SER A 478 -14.87 -38.53 14.93
N LYS A 479 -14.31 -38.48 16.15
CA LYS A 479 -14.09 -37.25 16.92
C LYS A 479 -12.70 -36.65 16.74
N ARG A 480 -11.91 -37.17 15.78
CA ARG A 480 -10.58 -36.62 15.48
C ARG A 480 -10.71 -35.25 14.82
N LEU A 481 -9.86 -34.32 15.25
CA LEU A 481 -9.68 -33.01 14.64
C LEU A 481 -8.28 -32.93 14.03
N THR A 482 -8.21 -32.89 12.71
CA THR A 482 -6.95 -32.72 11.97
C THR A 482 -6.78 -31.28 11.53
N ILE A 483 -5.70 -30.63 11.94
CA ILE A 483 -5.43 -29.22 11.63
C ILE A 483 -4.17 -29.14 10.77
N SER A 484 -4.27 -28.62 9.56
CA SER A 484 -3.13 -28.45 8.65
C SER A 484 -2.65 -27.00 8.64
N VAL A 485 -1.45 -26.76 9.18
CA VAL A 485 -0.79 -25.45 9.18
C VAL A 485 0.00 -25.25 7.88
N ASN A 486 -0.31 -24.18 7.16
CA ASN A 486 0.15 -23.93 5.80
C ASN A 486 0.78 -22.54 5.66
N HIS A 487 1.80 -22.46 4.81
CA HIS A 487 2.35 -21.19 4.34
C HIS A 487 2.77 -21.34 2.87
N PHE A 488 1.86 -20.98 1.97
CA PHE A 488 2.04 -21.15 0.53
C PHE A 488 3.07 -20.18 -0.06
N LYS A 489 3.43 -20.39 -1.32
CA LYS A 489 4.44 -19.59 -2.00
C LYS A 489 3.99 -18.12 -2.12
N SER A 490 4.77 -17.21 -1.52
CA SER A 490 4.56 -15.76 -1.60
C SER A 490 4.43 -15.23 -3.03
N LYS A 491 3.53 -14.25 -3.19
CA LYS A 491 3.27 -13.45 -4.40
C LYS A 491 4.44 -12.52 -4.82
N GLY A 492 5.46 -12.35 -3.99
CA GLY A 492 6.54 -11.36 -4.21
C GLY A 492 7.57 -11.74 -5.27
N SER A 493 7.76 -13.04 -5.54
CA SER A 493 8.80 -13.56 -6.45
C SER A 493 8.19 -14.34 -7.60
N LYS A 494 8.80 -14.28 -8.79
CA LYS A 494 8.33 -14.98 -9.99
C LYS A 494 8.56 -16.49 -9.93
N CYS A 495 7.54 -17.24 -10.34
CA CYS A 495 7.61 -18.67 -10.66
C CYS A 495 7.84 -18.90 -12.16
N VAL A 496 7.87 -20.16 -12.60
CA VAL A 496 8.17 -20.52 -14.00
C VAL A 496 7.22 -19.82 -14.98
N GLU A 497 5.93 -19.85 -14.70
CA GLU A 497 4.90 -19.32 -15.60
C GLU A 497 4.95 -17.79 -15.66
N ASP A 498 5.31 -17.12 -14.55
CA ASP A 498 5.53 -15.67 -14.55
C ASP A 498 6.71 -15.27 -15.45
N LYS A 499 7.78 -16.08 -15.45
CA LYS A 499 8.96 -15.87 -16.30
C LYS A 499 8.61 -16.11 -17.76
N GLN A 500 7.86 -17.17 -18.06
CA GLN A 500 7.36 -17.44 -19.41
C GLN A 500 6.44 -16.34 -19.92
N ARG A 501 5.45 -15.91 -19.11
CA ARG A 501 4.56 -14.78 -19.44
C ARG A 501 5.36 -13.50 -19.69
N ALA A 502 6.38 -13.21 -18.87
CA ALA A 502 7.24 -12.05 -19.07
C ALA A 502 8.06 -12.14 -20.37
N ALA A 503 8.59 -13.31 -20.71
CA ALA A 503 9.33 -13.55 -21.95
C ALA A 503 8.41 -13.43 -23.18
N MET A 504 7.21 -14.02 -23.13
CA MET A 504 6.17 -13.88 -24.15
C MET A 504 5.80 -12.41 -24.37
N LEU A 505 5.53 -11.67 -23.30
CA LEU A 505 5.18 -10.25 -23.38
C LEU A 505 6.33 -9.42 -23.98
N LYS A 506 7.59 -9.76 -23.67
CA LYS A 506 8.77 -9.12 -24.27
C LYS A 506 8.85 -9.40 -25.78
N LYS A 507 8.59 -10.64 -26.22
CA LYS A 507 8.55 -11.03 -27.63
C LYS A 507 7.47 -10.24 -28.38
N LEU A 508 6.23 -10.24 -27.87
CA LEU A 508 5.12 -9.47 -28.45
C LEU A 508 5.42 -7.97 -28.50
N LYS A 509 6.05 -7.42 -27.45
CA LYS A 509 6.40 -6.00 -27.39
C LYS A 509 7.38 -5.58 -28.49
N ARG A 510 8.29 -6.47 -28.91
CA ARG A 510 9.25 -6.19 -30.01
C ARG A 510 8.54 -6.10 -31.35
N LYS A 511 7.54 -6.95 -31.58
CA LYS A 511 6.77 -7.03 -32.81
C LYS A 511 5.65 -5.98 -32.94
N ARG A 512 5.34 -5.25 -31.87
CA ARG A 512 4.14 -4.39 -31.81
C ARG A 512 4.02 -3.30 -32.89
N ASN A 513 5.12 -2.98 -33.58
CA ASN A 513 5.17 -1.97 -34.64
C ASN A 513 5.24 -2.61 -36.05
N GLU A 514 5.27 -3.95 -36.17
CA GLU A 514 5.32 -4.65 -37.46
C GLU A 514 3.99 -4.50 -38.21
N ASP A 515 2.87 -4.68 -37.51
CA ASP A 515 1.53 -4.61 -38.09
C ASP A 515 0.45 -4.40 -37.00
N GLN A 516 -0.81 -4.17 -37.41
CA GLN A 516 -1.95 -3.98 -36.51
C GLN A 516 -2.31 -5.22 -35.69
N GLN A 517 -2.14 -6.43 -36.23
CA GLN A 517 -2.40 -7.69 -35.52
C GLN A 517 -1.38 -7.89 -34.39
N SER A 518 -0.10 -7.60 -34.63
CA SER A 518 0.98 -7.64 -33.66
C SER A 518 0.77 -6.62 -32.53
N LEU A 519 0.29 -5.41 -32.85
CA LEU A 519 -0.11 -4.43 -31.85
C LEU A 519 -1.28 -4.95 -30.99
N ARG A 520 -2.34 -5.47 -31.61
CA ARG A 520 -3.50 -6.03 -30.92
C ARG A 520 -3.12 -7.21 -30.02
N ALA A 521 -2.27 -8.12 -30.50
CA ALA A 521 -1.79 -9.26 -29.73
C ALA A 521 -1.01 -8.82 -28.48
N TRP A 522 -0.11 -7.85 -28.61
CA TRP A 522 0.62 -7.29 -27.46
C TRP A 522 -0.32 -6.60 -26.47
N GLN A 523 -1.26 -5.79 -26.95
CA GLN A 523 -2.24 -5.11 -26.10
C GLN A 523 -3.15 -6.11 -25.37
N GLN A 524 -3.60 -7.16 -26.05
CA GLN A 524 -4.45 -8.18 -25.48
C GLN A 524 -3.72 -8.97 -24.40
N ALA A 525 -2.51 -9.45 -24.68
CA ALA A 525 -1.70 -10.15 -23.67
C ALA A 525 -1.44 -9.28 -22.43
N LYS A 526 -1.16 -7.99 -22.64
CA LYS A 526 -0.99 -7.03 -21.54
C LYS A 526 -2.27 -6.85 -20.72
N ARG A 527 -3.43 -6.77 -21.38
CA ARG A 527 -4.74 -6.66 -20.70
C ARG A 527 -5.04 -7.90 -19.88
N THR A 528 -4.96 -9.09 -20.46
CA THR A 528 -5.24 -10.36 -19.75
C THR A 528 -4.38 -10.49 -18.49
N LEU A 529 -3.10 -10.17 -18.56
CA LEU A 529 -2.21 -10.18 -17.38
C LEU A 529 -2.60 -9.17 -16.31
N ALA A 530 -3.11 -8.00 -16.71
CA ALA A 530 -3.59 -6.98 -15.77
C ALA A 530 -4.94 -7.34 -15.14
N GLN A 531 -5.76 -8.15 -15.83
CA GLN A 531 -7.11 -8.55 -15.39
C GLN A 531 -7.09 -9.71 -14.39
N ASP A 532 -6.11 -10.62 -14.49
CA ASP A 532 -5.97 -11.76 -13.58
C ASP A 532 -5.77 -11.34 -12.11
N ARG A 533 -4.81 -10.43 -11.86
CA ARG A 533 -4.53 -9.86 -10.52
C ARG A 533 -4.18 -10.87 -9.43
N GLN A 534 -3.86 -12.12 -9.76
CA GLN A 534 -3.51 -13.16 -8.78
C GLN A 534 -2.07 -13.05 -8.24
N GLY A 535 -1.29 -12.09 -8.76
CA GLY A 535 0.13 -11.94 -8.44
C GLY A 535 0.99 -13.07 -9.00
N HIS A 536 2.28 -13.08 -8.62
CA HIS A 536 3.17 -14.15 -9.07
C HIS A 536 2.83 -15.49 -8.44
N CYS A 537 3.23 -16.59 -9.08
CA CYS A 537 3.09 -17.97 -8.60
C CYS A 537 1.64 -18.44 -8.39
N ALA A 538 0.64 -17.81 -9.02
CA ALA A 538 -0.77 -18.18 -8.87
C ALA A 538 -1.02 -19.67 -9.18
N GLN A 539 -0.67 -20.11 -10.39
CA GLN A 539 -0.80 -21.50 -10.85
C GLN A 539 -0.04 -22.50 -9.97
N PHE A 540 1.11 -22.10 -9.43
CA PHE A 540 1.89 -22.93 -8.51
C PHE A 540 1.13 -23.16 -7.20
N ARG A 541 0.58 -22.09 -6.60
CA ARG A 541 -0.28 -22.18 -5.42
C ARG A 541 -1.55 -22.98 -5.68
N THR A 542 -2.13 -22.88 -6.87
CA THR A 542 -3.33 -23.63 -7.24
C THR A 542 -3.10 -25.13 -7.17
N THR A 543 -1.98 -25.62 -7.71
CA THR A 543 -1.64 -27.05 -7.59
C THR A 543 -1.36 -27.45 -6.15
N ALA A 544 -0.71 -26.60 -5.35
CA ALA A 544 -0.50 -26.88 -3.93
C ALA A 544 -1.81 -26.99 -3.14
N ALA A 545 -2.81 -26.17 -3.44
CA ALA A 545 -4.16 -26.28 -2.88
C ALA A 545 -4.79 -27.65 -3.19
N SER A 546 -4.73 -28.11 -4.44
CA SER A 546 -5.26 -29.43 -4.81
C SER A 546 -4.52 -30.57 -4.11
N VAL A 547 -3.19 -30.54 -4.07
CA VAL A 547 -2.39 -31.59 -3.40
C VAL A 547 -2.69 -31.63 -1.90
N LEU A 548 -2.78 -30.47 -1.26
CA LEU A 548 -3.14 -30.37 0.15
C LEU A 548 -4.53 -30.98 0.41
N ALA A 549 -5.54 -30.59 -0.34
CA ALA A 549 -6.90 -31.06 -0.13
C ALA A 549 -7.06 -32.55 -0.42
N GLN A 550 -6.39 -33.07 -1.46
CA GLN A 550 -6.34 -34.51 -1.75
C GLN A 550 -5.68 -35.29 -0.60
N ALA A 551 -4.57 -34.77 -0.07
CA ALA A 551 -3.89 -35.40 1.05
C ALA A 551 -4.73 -35.40 2.33
N LEU A 552 -5.56 -34.38 2.56
CA LEU A 552 -6.47 -34.30 3.71
C LEU A 552 -7.76 -35.11 3.53
N ALA A 553 -8.20 -35.35 2.30
CA ALA A 553 -9.37 -36.19 2.02
C ALA A 553 -9.20 -37.63 2.52
N SER A 554 -7.95 -38.11 2.67
CA SER A 554 -7.65 -39.42 3.24
C SER A 554 -7.68 -39.47 4.78
N GLU A 555 -7.84 -38.32 5.45
CA GLU A 555 -7.89 -38.26 6.91
C GLU A 555 -9.32 -38.49 7.41
N SER A 556 -9.48 -39.21 8.52
CA SER A 556 -10.77 -39.37 9.20
C SER A 556 -11.07 -38.18 10.13
N GLY A 557 -12.34 -38.02 10.51
CA GLY A 557 -12.80 -36.95 11.39
C GLY A 557 -12.88 -35.59 10.72
N SER A 558 -12.91 -34.54 11.52
CA SER A 558 -13.00 -33.14 11.10
C SER A 558 -11.66 -32.59 10.64
N LYS A 559 -11.68 -31.65 9.68
CA LYS A 559 -10.46 -31.05 9.12
C LYS A 559 -10.50 -29.53 9.16
N ILE A 560 -9.35 -28.93 9.46
CA ILE A 560 -9.12 -27.49 9.37
C ILE A 560 -7.90 -27.24 8.49
N ILE A 561 -8.02 -26.39 7.47
CA ILE A 561 -6.87 -25.82 6.75
C ILE A 561 -6.62 -24.43 7.32
N LEU A 562 -5.42 -24.19 7.83
CA LEU A 562 -5.09 -22.98 8.57
C LEU A 562 -3.76 -22.38 8.09
N GLY A 563 -3.69 -21.05 7.99
CA GLY A 563 -2.44 -20.31 7.75
C GLY A 563 -2.46 -19.35 6.57
N ASP A 564 -1.28 -18.86 6.20
CA ASP A 564 -1.08 -17.91 5.09
C ASP A 564 -1.04 -18.65 3.75
N LEU A 565 -2.19 -18.66 3.06
CA LEU A 565 -2.35 -19.30 1.76
C LEU A 565 -1.86 -18.40 0.60
N ASN A 566 -1.42 -17.18 0.90
CA ASN A 566 -0.91 -16.21 -0.06
C ASN A 566 -1.85 -15.96 -1.26
N SER A 567 -3.15 -16.09 -1.05
CA SER A 567 -4.17 -15.87 -2.06
C SER A 567 -5.42 -15.22 -1.49
N TYR A 568 -6.07 -14.36 -2.28
CA TYR A 568 -7.31 -13.68 -1.86
C TYR A 568 -8.52 -14.63 -2.01
N PRO A 569 -9.65 -14.37 -1.32
CA PRO A 569 -10.74 -15.35 -1.18
C PRO A 569 -11.31 -15.93 -2.48
N LYS A 570 -11.27 -15.18 -3.59
CA LYS A 570 -11.76 -15.62 -4.89
C LYS A 570 -10.64 -15.90 -5.90
N GLU A 571 -9.39 -15.98 -5.47
CA GLU A 571 -8.29 -16.50 -6.31
C GLU A 571 -8.32 -18.02 -6.40
N ASP A 572 -7.71 -18.54 -7.47
CA ASP A 572 -7.72 -19.96 -7.84
C ASP A 572 -7.41 -20.90 -6.67
N PRO A 573 -6.36 -20.69 -5.83
CA PRO A 573 -6.06 -21.63 -4.76
C PRO A 573 -7.19 -21.72 -3.71
N LEU A 574 -7.87 -20.62 -3.40
CA LEU A 574 -8.98 -20.63 -2.44
C LEU A 574 -10.23 -21.21 -3.07
N LEU A 575 -10.52 -20.90 -4.34
CA LEU A 575 -11.62 -21.52 -5.06
C LEU A 575 -11.46 -23.05 -5.11
N VAL A 576 -10.25 -23.55 -5.39
CA VAL A 576 -9.95 -25.00 -5.33
C VAL A 576 -10.31 -25.58 -3.95
N LEU A 577 -9.86 -24.96 -2.86
CA LEU A 577 -10.12 -25.49 -1.51
C LEU A 577 -11.60 -25.42 -1.12
N THR A 578 -12.32 -24.43 -1.63
CA THR A 578 -13.68 -24.10 -1.19
C THR A 578 -14.73 -24.59 -2.18
N ASP A 579 -15.49 -23.68 -2.79
CA ASP A 579 -16.78 -23.96 -3.39
C ASP A 579 -16.78 -23.85 -4.91
N TYR A 580 -15.60 -23.96 -5.53
CA TYR A 580 -15.48 -23.89 -6.99
C TYR A 580 -16.35 -24.95 -7.65
N ASP A 581 -17.13 -24.50 -8.62
CA ASP A 581 -17.79 -25.34 -9.59
C ASP A 581 -17.76 -24.57 -10.91
N VAL A 582 -17.35 -25.24 -11.99
CA VAL A 582 -17.16 -24.59 -13.27
C VAL A 582 -18.44 -23.90 -13.77
N ALA A 583 -19.62 -24.47 -13.53
CA ALA A 583 -20.89 -23.85 -13.93
C ALA A 583 -21.22 -22.65 -13.03
N ARG A 584 -21.01 -22.78 -11.71
CA ARG A 584 -21.21 -21.69 -10.74
C ARG A 584 -20.35 -20.46 -11.03
N TYR A 585 -19.14 -20.65 -11.56
CA TYR A 585 -18.18 -19.59 -11.86
C TYR A 585 -18.13 -19.24 -13.36
N ALA A 586 -19.28 -19.28 -14.05
CA ALA A 586 -19.43 -18.83 -15.44
C ALA A 586 -18.45 -19.49 -16.43
N TYR A 587 -18.21 -20.80 -16.26
CA TYR A 587 -17.26 -21.59 -17.03
C TYR A 587 -15.81 -21.08 -16.99
N TYR A 588 -15.48 -20.27 -15.98
CA TYR A 588 -14.11 -19.92 -15.65
C TYR A 588 -13.30 -21.20 -15.42
N LYS A 589 -12.08 -21.26 -16.00
CA LYS A 589 -11.19 -22.42 -15.87
C LYS A 589 -10.02 -22.04 -14.98
N ILE A 590 -9.97 -22.66 -13.81
CA ILE A 590 -8.82 -22.57 -12.91
C ILE A 590 -7.57 -23.15 -13.59
N ALA A 591 -6.47 -22.42 -13.50
CA ALA A 591 -5.21 -22.83 -14.09
C ALA A 591 -4.25 -23.43 -13.04
N HIS A 592 -3.69 -24.59 -13.35
CA HIS A 592 -2.60 -25.22 -12.61
C HIS A 592 -1.27 -24.96 -13.30
N SER A 593 -0.19 -25.29 -12.60
CA SER A 593 1.16 -25.22 -13.14
C SER A 593 1.56 -26.57 -13.75
N ASP A 594 2.11 -26.52 -14.96
CA ASP A 594 2.61 -27.69 -15.72
C ASP A 594 4.03 -28.12 -15.31
N TYR A 595 4.64 -27.43 -14.33
CA TYR A 595 6.05 -27.62 -13.94
C TYR A 595 6.19 -28.14 -12.51
N ASN A 596 5.13 -28.73 -11.97
CA ASN A 596 5.03 -29.11 -10.57
C ASN A 596 5.34 -30.58 -10.35
N TYR A 597 6.20 -30.82 -9.38
CA TYR A 597 6.60 -32.16 -8.97
C TYR A 597 6.23 -32.41 -7.52
N LEU A 598 5.73 -33.61 -7.23
CA LEU A 598 5.68 -34.16 -5.90
C LEU A 598 6.74 -35.27 -5.81
N GLY A 599 7.82 -35.00 -5.07
CA GLY A 599 9.03 -35.82 -5.15
C GLY A 599 9.65 -35.75 -6.54
N THR A 600 9.66 -36.87 -7.27
CA THR A 600 10.12 -36.98 -8.66
C THR A 600 8.98 -37.04 -9.67
N THR A 601 7.72 -37.16 -9.20
CA THR A 601 6.55 -37.33 -10.07
C THR A 601 6.02 -35.98 -10.54
N LEU A 602 5.94 -35.80 -11.86
CA LEU A 602 5.29 -34.64 -12.46
C LEU A 602 3.77 -34.71 -12.25
N LEU A 603 3.18 -33.60 -11.82
CA LEU A 603 1.74 -33.48 -11.59
C LEU A 603 1.04 -32.90 -12.82
N ASN A 604 -0.06 -33.52 -13.24
CA ASN A 604 -0.99 -32.99 -14.25
C ASN A 604 -2.36 -32.80 -13.61
N THR A 605 -2.45 -31.86 -12.67
CA THR A 605 -3.67 -31.62 -11.89
C THR A 605 -4.64 -30.75 -12.68
N LYS A 606 -5.92 -31.12 -12.66
CA LYS A 606 -7.03 -30.31 -13.17
C LYS A 606 -8.12 -30.26 -12.12
N THR A 607 -8.69 -29.09 -11.90
CA THR A 607 -9.83 -28.91 -10.99
C THR A 607 -11.08 -28.52 -11.76
N LYS A 608 -12.14 -29.32 -11.62
CA LYS A 608 -13.49 -29.00 -12.13
C LYS A 608 -14.45 -28.58 -11.01
N THR A 609 -14.25 -29.16 -9.82
CA THR A 609 -15.00 -28.89 -8.59
C THR A 609 -14.02 -28.71 -7.43
N GLY A 610 -14.35 -27.82 -6.50
CA GLY A 610 -13.59 -27.55 -5.29
C GLY A 610 -13.77 -28.65 -4.24
N TYR A 611 -13.00 -28.55 -3.15
CA TYR A 611 -12.97 -29.56 -2.08
C TYR A 611 -13.97 -29.30 -0.94
N GLY A 612 -14.79 -28.26 -1.04
CA GLY A 612 -15.93 -28.02 -0.15
C GLY A 612 -15.57 -27.49 1.24
N TYR A 613 -14.33 -27.05 1.48
CA TYR A 613 -14.02 -26.36 2.73
C TYR A 613 -14.75 -25.01 2.78
N HIS A 614 -15.17 -24.61 3.97
CA HIS A 614 -15.91 -23.37 4.19
C HIS A 614 -15.02 -22.32 4.84
N ASP A 615 -15.08 -21.10 4.32
CA ASP A 615 -14.43 -19.95 4.93
C ASP A 615 -15.42 -19.23 5.85
N PRO A 616 -15.28 -19.34 7.18
CA PRO A 616 -16.21 -18.71 8.11
C PRO A 616 -16.25 -17.19 7.94
N PHE A 617 -15.16 -16.57 7.46
CA PHE A 617 -15.03 -15.13 7.30
C PHE A 617 -15.44 -14.60 5.91
N VAL A 618 -16.11 -15.41 5.08
CA VAL A 618 -16.47 -15.02 3.70
C VAL A 618 -17.37 -13.79 3.62
N ASN A 619 -18.24 -13.59 4.61
CA ASN A 619 -19.22 -12.49 4.66
C ASN A 619 -18.68 -11.20 5.31
N GLN A 620 -17.36 -11.05 5.41
CA GLN A 620 -16.72 -9.88 6.03
C GLN A 620 -15.73 -9.19 5.07
N PRO A 621 -16.14 -8.72 3.88
CA PRO A 621 -15.18 -8.22 2.89
C PRO A 621 -14.51 -6.89 3.27
N ASP A 622 -15.22 -6.00 3.96
CA ASP A 622 -14.74 -4.67 4.34
C ASP A 622 -14.08 -4.62 5.74
N THR A 623 -14.25 -5.69 6.52
CA THR A 623 -13.72 -5.78 7.89
C THR A 623 -12.84 -7.01 8.11
N GLY A 624 -12.82 -7.95 7.17
CA GLY A 624 -12.18 -9.25 7.28
C GLY A 624 -10.83 -9.35 6.57
N TRP A 625 -10.13 -8.23 6.38
CA TRP A 625 -8.78 -8.20 5.83
C TRP A 625 -7.75 -8.61 6.89
N THR A 626 -6.68 -9.26 6.46
CA THR A 626 -5.54 -9.64 7.32
C THR A 626 -4.24 -9.01 6.86
N TYR A 627 -4.24 -8.37 5.68
CA TYR A 627 -3.04 -7.86 5.03
C TYR A 627 -3.32 -6.55 4.28
N SER A 628 -2.33 -5.64 4.29
CA SER A 628 -2.41 -4.33 3.64
C SER A 628 -1.38 -4.16 2.51
N PHE A 629 -1.87 -3.92 1.30
CA PHE A 629 -1.05 -3.50 0.16
C PHE A 629 -1.62 -2.21 -0.46
N LYS A 630 -1.68 -2.09 -1.79
CA LYS A 630 -2.39 -0.96 -2.44
C LYS A 630 -3.91 -1.01 -2.25
N ALA A 631 -4.43 -2.18 -1.93
CA ALA A 631 -5.78 -2.46 -1.49
C ALA A 631 -5.70 -3.55 -0.41
N LEU A 632 -6.67 -3.59 0.48
CA LEU A 632 -6.75 -4.51 1.61
C LEU A 632 -7.33 -5.86 1.18
N GLY A 633 -6.96 -6.93 1.87
CA GLY A 633 -7.60 -8.23 1.69
C GLY A 633 -7.11 -9.25 2.70
N ARG A 634 -7.58 -10.49 2.57
CA ARG A 634 -7.20 -11.61 3.43
C ARG A 634 -6.26 -12.57 2.71
N LEU A 635 -5.17 -12.94 3.37
CA LEU A 635 -4.25 -13.99 2.93
C LEU A 635 -4.16 -15.15 3.93
N ASP A 636 -4.60 -14.93 5.17
CA ASP A 636 -4.59 -15.90 6.26
C ASP A 636 -5.99 -16.47 6.47
N TYR A 637 -6.10 -17.78 6.64
CA TYR A 637 -7.39 -18.47 6.67
C TYR A 637 -7.47 -19.51 7.78
N ILE A 638 -8.71 -19.79 8.19
CA ILE A 638 -9.13 -20.99 8.92
C ILE A 638 -10.32 -21.56 8.14
N LEU A 639 -10.06 -22.50 7.24
CA LEU A 639 -11.08 -23.16 6.43
C LEU A 639 -11.55 -24.43 7.12
N LEU A 640 -12.85 -24.62 7.20
CA LEU A 640 -13.50 -25.70 7.94
C LEU A 640 -14.03 -26.78 7.00
N SER A 641 -13.86 -28.05 7.35
CA SER A 641 -14.67 -29.09 6.73
C SER A 641 -16.16 -28.89 7.08
N PRO A 642 -17.10 -29.29 6.20
CA PRO A 642 -18.53 -29.01 6.40
C PRO A 642 -19.11 -29.43 7.75
N ASP A 643 -18.62 -30.55 8.31
CA ASP A 643 -19.04 -31.11 9.59
C ASP A 643 -18.71 -30.21 10.81
N LEU A 644 -17.77 -29.27 10.68
CA LEU A 644 -17.42 -28.33 11.76
C LEU A 644 -18.32 -27.08 11.80
N LEU A 645 -19.15 -26.86 10.79
CA LEU A 645 -19.93 -25.62 10.69
C LEU A 645 -20.97 -25.47 11.79
N SER A 646 -21.60 -26.57 12.21
CA SER A 646 -22.55 -26.59 13.33
C SER A 646 -21.88 -26.39 14.70
N SER A 647 -20.57 -26.64 14.77
CA SER A 647 -19.76 -26.44 15.98
C SER A 647 -19.16 -25.04 16.07
N LEU A 648 -19.19 -24.24 15.00
CA LEU A 648 -18.63 -22.88 15.01
C LEU A 648 -19.46 -21.96 15.91
N VAL A 649 -18.84 -21.47 16.98
CA VAL A 649 -19.45 -20.54 17.94
C VAL A 649 -19.08 -19.10 17.64
N THR A 650 -17.82 -18.87 17.30
CA THR A 650 -17.28 -17.53 17.10
C THR A 650 -16.16 -17.56 16.08
N GLN A 651 -16.01 -16.46 15.35
CA GLN A 651 -14.93 -16.20 14.42
C GLN A 651 -14.49 -14.74 14.60
N LYS A 652 -13.18 -14.49 14.72
CA LYS A 652 -12.66 -13.13 14.89
C LYS A 652 -11.33 -12.95 14.19
N ILE A 653 -11.21 -11.83 13.48
CA ILE A 653 -9.93 -11.26 13.05
C ILE A 653 -9.59 -10.17 14.05
N TRP A 654 -8.41 -10.26 14.65
CA TRP A 654 -7.99 -9.32 15.68
C TRP A 654 -7.03 -8.30 15.08
N HIS A 655 -7.57 -7.11 14.79
CA HIS A 655 -6.91 -6.01 14.08
C HIS A 655 -5.82 -5.28 14.89
N ILE A 656 -4.74 -5.99 15.17
CA ILE A 656 -3.59 -5.51 15.94
C ILE A 656 -2.39 -5.13 15.06
N ASN A 657 -2.37 -5.49 13.78
CA ASN A 657 -1.18 -5.50 12.93
C ASN A 657 -1.34 -4.68 11.64
N ALA A 658 -1.80 -5.29 10.54
CA ALA A 658 -2.02 -4.66 9.23
C ALA A 658 -2.92 -3.41 9.27
N ALA A 659 -3.66 -3.21 10.36
CA ALA A 659 -4.39 -1.99 10.67
C ALA A 659 -3.51 -0.75 10.78
N GLU A 660 -2.26 -0.89 11.21
CA GLU A 660 -1.39 0.22 11.58
C GLU A 660 -0.10 0.26 10.73
N SER A 661 0.58 1.40 10.73
CA SER A 661 1.87 1.52 10.04
C SER A 661 3.01 0.98 10.90
N HIS A 662 3.86 0.14 10.29
CA HIS A 662 5.13 -0.27 10.89
C HIS A 662 6.26 0.76 10.73
N PHE A 663 6.03 1.89 10.04
CA PHE A 663 7.08 2.85 9.67
C PHE A 663 7.28 4.01 10.65
N VAL A 664 6.30 4.32 11.51
CA VAL A 664 6.37 5.51 12.38
C VAL A 664 7.41 5.35 13.51
N ASN A 665 7.97 4.15 13.67
CA ASN A 665 8.98 3.81 14.68
C ASN A 665 10.45 4.21 14.37
N ASN A 666 10.71 5.04 13.35
CA ASN A 666 12.07 5.45 12.97
C ASN A 666 12.46 6.83 13.49
N SER A 667 12.76 6.95 14.78
CA SER A 667 13.70 7.98 15.22
C SER A 667 15.13 7.42 15.13
N ARG A 668 15.88 7.92 14.15
CA ARG A 668 17.36 7.87 14.05
C ARG A 668 18.01 6.48 13.95
N GLN A 669 17.96 5.85 12.77
CA GLN A 669 19.13 5.09 12.29
C GLN A 669 19.35 5.39 10.81
N SER A 670 20.03 6.51 10.58
CA SER A 670 21.02 6.61 9.51
C SER A 670 21.92 5.37 9.63
N ASN A 671 21.80 4.40 8.72
CA ASN A 671 22.93 3.56 8.36
C ASN A 671 22.74 2.97 6.97
N SER A 672 23.61 3.45 6.09
CA SER A 672 24.17 2.77 4.93
C SER A 672 24.30 1.25 5.11
N ASN A 673 23.28 0.48 4.72
CA ASN A 673 23.43 -0.95 4.49
C ASN A 673 22.77 -1.34 3.16
N ARG A 674 23.60 -1.31 2.10
CA ARG A 674 23.32 -1.72 0.71
C ARG A 674 23.19 -3.25 0.58
N GLY A 675 22.46 -3.91 1.49
CA GLY A 675 22.57 -5.36 1.65
C GLY A 675 21.27 -6.11 1.92
N LEU A 676 20.12 -5.73 1.37
CA LEU A 676 18.96 -6.64 1.29
C LEU A 676 18.29 -6.57 -0.09
N ASN A 677 18.58 -7.63 -0.84
CA ASN A 677 18.28 -7.86 -2.25
C ASN A 677 16.79 -8.14 -2.54
N ASN A 678 16.30 -7.51 -3.61
CA ASN A 678 15.38 -8.06 -4.61
C ASN A 678 13.88 -8.32 -4.32
N SER A 679 13.16 -7.40 -3.68
CA SER A 679 11.71 -7.24 -3.94
C SER A 679 11.41 -5.88 -4.56
N ARG A 680 11.11 -5.86 -5.87
CA ARG A 680 10.57 -4.70 -6.61
C ARG A 680 9.14 -4.31 -6.19
N LEU A 681 8.62 -4.93 -5.13
CA LEU A 681 7.31 -4.71 -4.54
C LEU A 681 7.59 -4.45 -3.07
N GLY A 682 7.25 -3.24 -2.59
CA GLY A 682 7.68 -2.67 -1.31
C GLY A 682 7.19 -3.42 -0.06
N VAL A 683 7.65 -4.66 0.10
CA VAL A 683 7.44 -5.56 1.22
C VAL A 683 8.83 -6.09 1.57
N GLY A 684 9.39 -5.52 2.62
CA GLY A 684 10.75 -5.76 3.05
C GLY A 684 11.05 -4.82 4.20
N ILE A 685 10.28 -4.98 5.28
CA ILE A 685 10.54 -4.33 6.55
C ILE A 685 11.44 -5.27 7.33
N GLY A 686 12.66 -4.83 7.63
CA GLY A 686 13.51 -5.50 8.59
C GLY A 686 12.99 -5.24 10.01
N VAL A 687 13.16 -6.22 10.89
CA VAL A 687 12.66 -6.26 12.29
C VAL A 687 13.20 -5.13 13.21
N GLY A 688 13.94 -4.16 12.68
CA GLY A 688 14.52 -3.05 13.46
C GLY A 688 13.53 -1.97 13.94
N ALA A 689 12.25 -2.07 13.61
CA ALA A 689 11.29 -0.95 13.67
C ALA A 689 10.14 -1.12 14.69
N MET A 690 10.37 -1.73 15.85
CA MET A 690 9.34 -1.88 16.91
C MET A 690 9.79 -1.11 18.17
N ARG A 691 9.01 -0.15 18.68
CA ARG A 691 9.37 0.66 19.86
C ARG A 691 8.49 0.45 21.10
N ASN A 692 7.31 -0.16 21.00
CA ASN A 692 6.49 -0.42 22.18
C ASN A 692 6.93 -1.70 22.90
N MET A 693 7.61 -1.54 24.03
CA MET A 693 8.17 -2.62 24.85
C MET A 693 7.12 -3.39 25.70
N ALA A 694 5.82 -3.13 25.53
CA ALA A 694 4.74 -3.92 26.12
C ALA A 694 3.43 -3.64 25.36
N SER A 695 3.29 -4.20 24.16
CA SER A 695 2.08 -4.03 23.36
C SER A 695 1.91 -5.18 22.37
N VAL A 696 0.69 -5.69 22.29
CA VAL A 696 0.29 -6.70 21.29
C VAL A 696 0.23 -6.11 19.87
N PHE A 697 0.17 -4.78 19.75
CA PHE A 697 0.01 -4.09 18.47
C PHE A 697 1.30 -4.02 17.66
N SER A 698 1.17 -4.16 16.33
CA SER A 698 2.27 -4.18 15.36
C SER A 698 3.30 -5.27 15.64
N SER A 699 2.83 -6.45 16.06
CA SER A 699 3.66 -7.65 16.29
C SER A 699 3.98 -8.42 15.00
N SER A 700 3.22 -8.18 13.93
CA SER A 700 3.39 -8.77 12.59
C SER A 700 2.87 -7.82 11.50
N ASP A 701 3.05 -8.15 10.22
CA ASP A 701 2.41 -7.49 9.08
C ASP A 701 1.10 -8.17 8.64
N HIS A 702 0.69 -9.21 9.36
CA HIS A 702 -0.57 -9.93 9.18
C HIS A 702 -1.40 -9.93 10.47
N GLU A 703 -2.72 -9.87 10.35
CA GLU A 703 -3.63 -10.00 11.49
C GLU A 703 -3.76 -11.45 11.97
N PRO A 704 -3.71 -11.73 13.28
CA PRO A 704 -4.13 -13.03 13.79
C PRO A 704 -5.64 -13.20 13.63
N LEU A 705 -6.05 -14.43 13.33
CA LEU A 705 -7.45 -14.83 13.30
C LEU A 705 -7.66 -16.07 14.15
N PHE A 706 -8.86 -16.19 14.73
CA PHE A 706 -9.24 -17.37 15.49
C PHE A 706 -10.72 -17.69 15.32
N ILE A 707 -11.05 -18.94 15.63
CA ILE A 707 -12.41 -19.43 15.80
C ILE A 707 -12.56 -20.11 17.16
N GLU A 708 -13.80 -20.28 17.59
CA GLU A 708 -14.17 -21.12 18.72
C GLU A 708 -15.13 -22.21 18.25
N LEU A 709 -14.85 -23.45 18.67
CA LEU A 709 -15.61 -24.65 18.33
C LEU A 709 -16.21 -25.27 19.60
N LYS A 710 -17.46 -25.73 19.51
CA LYS A 710 -18.17 -26.40 20.61
C LYS A 710 -17.44 -27.58 21.19
#